data_AF-A0A2D4GHN3-F1
#
_entry.id   AF-A0A2D4GHN3-F1
#
_cell.length_a   1.000
_cell.length_b   1.000
_cell.length_c   1.000
_cell.angle_alpha   90.00
_cell.angle_beta   90.00
_cell.angle_gamma   90.00
#
_symmetry.space_group_name_H-M   'P 1'
#
loop_
_entity.id
_entity.type
_entity.pdbx_description
1 polymer ?
#
loop_
_entity_poly.entity_id
_entity_poly.type
_entity_poly.pdbx_seq_one_letter_code
_entity_poly.pdbx_strand_id
1 'polypeptide(L)'
;MLSKVLGGSFADQKICQGCPHRYECEESFTTLNVDIRNHQNLLDSLEQYVKGDLLEGANAYHCEKCNKKVDTVKRLLIKKLPPVLAIQLKRFDYDWERECAIKFNDYFEFPRELDMEPYTVAGVAKLEGDDVNPENQLIQNEQSENEHSGSTKYRLVGVLVHSGQASGGHYYSYIIQRNGGDGEKNRWYKFDDGDVTECKMDDDEEMKNQCFGGEYMGEVFDHMMKRMSYRRQKRWWNAYILFYERMDTVEKDNELIKYISELAMTTKPHQIKMPSAIERSVRKQNVQFMHNRMQYSLEYFQFVKKLLTCNSVYLNPPPGQDHLLPEAEEMTMISVQLAARFLFTTGFHTKKIVRGPASDWYDALCILLRHSKNVRFWFAHNVLFNVSNRFSEYLLECPSAEVRGAFAKLIVFIAHFSLQDGPCPSPFASPGPSSQAYDNLSLSDHLLRAVLNLLRREVSEHGRHLQQYFNLFVMYANLGVAEKTQLLKLNVPATFMLVALDEGPGPPIKYQYAELGKLYTVVSQLIRCCNVASRMQSSINGNTPLSNPYGDPNLSQPIMALQQNVADILFVRTSYVKKIIEDCSNSEETIKLLRFCCWENPQFSSTVLSELLWQVAYSYTYELRPYLDLLLQILLIEDSWQTHRIHNALKGIPDDRDGLFDTIQRSKNHYQKRAYQCIKCMVALFSNCPVAYQILQSNGDLKRKWTWAVEWLGDELERRPYTGNPQYTYNNWSPPVQSNETSNGYFLERSHSARMTLAKACELCPEEEPDDPDAPDEHESSPPEDAPLYPHSPGTQYQQNNHVHGQPYTGPAAHHMNNPQRTGQRAQENYEGSEEVSPPQTKE
;
A
#
# COMPACT_ATOMS: atom_id res chain seq x y z
N MET A 1 0.13 26.03 -47.35
CA MET A 1 0.96 25.03 -48.08
C MET A 1 0.14 23.82 -48.50
N LEU A 2 -0.55 23.13 -47.58
CA LEU A 2 -1.37 21.94 -47.90
C LEU A 2 -2.46 22.20 -48.94
N SER A 3 -3.15 23.35 -48.87
CA SER A 3 -4.16 23.75 -49.87
C SER A 3 -3.59 23.87 -51.30
N LYS A 4 -2.29 24.13 -51.49
CA LYS A 4 -1.67 24.12 -52.82
C LYS A 4 -1.49 22.70 -53.39
N VAL A 5 -1.36 21.71 -52.51
CA VAL A 5 -1.09 20.30 -52.87
C VAL A 5 -2.37 19.48 -52.94
N LEU A 6 -3.28 19.65 -51.99
CA LEU A 6 -4.52 18.87 -51.83
C LEU A 6 -5.78 19.65 -52.26
N GLY A 7 -5.70 20.97 -52.43
CA GLY A 7 -6.87 21.83 -52.64
C GLY A 7 -7.30 21.89 -54.10
N GLY A 8 -8.53 21.45 -54.36
CA GLY A 8 -9.25 21.65 -55.62
C GLY A 8 -10.45 22.58 -55.44
N SER A 9 -11.20 22.80 -56.52
CA SER A 9 -12.49 23.50 -56.47
C SER A 9 -13.51 22.92 -57.46
N PHE A 10 -14.78 22.96 -57.07
CA PHE A 10 -15.94 22.69 -57.91
C PHE A 10 -16.51 24.00 -58.48
N ALA A 11 -17.19 23.90 -59.61
CA ALA A 11 -18.19 24.83 -60.07
C ALA A 11 -19.58 24.23 -59.76
N ASP A 12 -20.30 24.78 -58.78
CA ASP A 12 -21.70 24.48 -58.51
C ASP A 12 -22.55 25.17 -59.57
N GLN A 13 -23.05 24.38 -60.52
CA GLN A 13 -23.80 24.85 -61.66
C GLN A 13 -25.28 24.54 -61.48
N LYS A 14 -26.12 25.55 -61.68
CA LYS A 14 -27.57 25.44 -61.76
C LYS A 14 -28.02 25.87 -63.15
N ILE A 15 -28.44 24.89 -63.96
CA ILE A 15 -28.81 25.07 -65.37
C ILE A 15 -30.34 24.99 -65.46
N CYS A 16 -30.99 26.14 -65.63
CA CYS A 16 -32.46 26.19 -65.72
C CYS A 16 -32.90 25.67 -67.09
N GLN A 17 -33.86 24.74 -67.13
CA GLN A 17 -34.36 24.18 -68.41
C GLN A 17 -35.53 24.97 -68.99
N GLY A 18 -36.32 25.64 -68.13
CA GLY A 18 -37.49 26.45 -68.53
C GLY A 18 -37.22 27.95 -68.68
N CYS A 19 -35.95 28.40 -68.62
CA CYS A 19 -35.53 29.77 -68.86
C CYS A 19 -34.03 29.81 -69.22
N PRO A 20 -33.51 30.90 -69.84
CA PRO A 20 -32.13 30.95 -70.32
C PRO A 20 -31.09 31.24 -69.22
N HIS A 21 -31.46 31.22 -67.94
CA HIS A 21 -30.56 31.61 -66.85
C HIS A 21 -29.73 30.42 -66.36
N ARG A 22 -28.42 30.63 -66.24
CA ARG A 22 -27.47 29.72 -65.60
C ARG A 22 -26.82 30.43 -64.41
N TYR A 23 -26.65 29.72 -63.31
CA TYR A 23 -25.94 30.21 -62.13
C TYR A 23 -24.73 29.34 -61.87
N GLU A 24 -23.63 29.95 -61.47
CA GLU A 24 -22.39 29.25 -61.12
C GLU A 24 -21.76 29.87 -59.88
N CYS A 25 -21.31 29.03 -58.95
CA CYS A 25 -20.53 29.44 -57.79
C CYS A 25 -19.32 28.50 -57.61
N GLU A 26 -18.18 29.04 -57.19
CA GLU A 26 -16.98 28.23 -56.94
C GLU A 26 -16.93 27.77 -55.49
N GLU A 27 -16.74 26.47 -55.29
CA GLU A 27 -16.65 25.84 -53.97
C GLU A 27 -15.33 25.07 -53.84
N SER A 28 -14.51 25.42 -52.85
CA SER A 28 -13.23 24.75 -52.63
C SER A 28 -13.40 23.39 -51.92
N PHE A 29 -12.55 22.41 -52.24
CA PHE A 29 -12.49 21.13 -51.54
C PHE A 29 -11.06 20.69 -51.24
N THR A 30 -10.88 19.92 -50.17
CA THR A 30 -9.62 19.20 -49.87
C THR A 30 -9.73 17.70 -50.06
N THR A 31 -10.95 17.17 -50.01
CA THR A 31 -11.29 15.77 -50.27
C THR A 31 -12.51 15.70 -51.17
N LEU A 32 -12.52 14.75 -52.10
CA LEU A 32 -13.66 14.45 -52.94
C LEU A 32 -14.44 13.29 -52.31
N ASN A 33 -15.71 13.49 -51.99
CA ASN A 33 -16.47 12.53 -51.18
C ASN A 33 -17.44 11.75 -52.05
N VAL A 34 -17.13 10.49 -52.38
CA VAL A 34 -17.93 9.68 -53.31
C VAL A 34 -18.88 8.75 -52.58
N ASP A 35 -20.06 8.56 -53.16
CA ASP A 35 -21.03 7.60 -52.65
C ASP A 35 -20.65 6.17 -53.06
N ILE A 36 -20.72 5.26 -52.10
CA ILE A 36 -20.40 3.84 -52.28
C ILE A 36 -21.63 2.93 -52.27
N ARG A 37 -22.80 3.41 -51.80
CA ARG A 37 -23.97 2.53 -51.65
C ARG A 37 -24.68 2.28 -52.97
N ASN A 38 -24.69 3.25 -53.86
CA ASN A 38 -25.40 3.19 -55.13
C ASN A 38 -24.49 2.88 -56.33
N HIS A 39 -23.19 2.66 -56.09
CA HIS A 39 -22.18 2.48 -57.14
C HIS A 39 -21.23 1.34 -56.78
N GLN A 40 -20.72 0.62 -57.78
CA GLN A 40 -19.77 -0.49 -57.57
C GLN A 40 -18.31 -0.08 -57.81
N ASN A 41 -18.07 1.08 -58.42
CA ASN A 41 -16.73 1.56 -58.76
C ASN A 41 -16.63 3.09 -58.68
N LEU A 42 -15.38 3.58 -58.64
CA LEU A 42 -15.07 4.99 -58.54
C LEU A 42 -15.58 5.82 -59.72
N LEU A 43 -15.47 5.32 -60.96
CA LEU A 43 -15.83 6.08 -62.16
C LEU A 43 -17.32 6.42 -62.18
N ASP A 44 -18.17 5.43 -61.91
CA ASP A 44 -19.62 5.61 -61.86
C ASP A 44 -20.03 6.62 -60.76
N SER A 45 -19.35 6.56 -59.61
CA SER A 45 -19.62 7.49 -58.50
C SER A 45 -19.18 8.93 -58.79
N LEU A 46 -18.13 9.11 -59.61
CA LEU A 46 -17.67 10.43 -60.06
C LEU A 46 -18.61 10.99 -61.13
N GLU A 47 -19.15 10.14 -62.01
CA GLU A 47 -20.13 10.54 -63.02
C GLU A 47 -21.39 11.17 -62.39
N GLN A 48 -21.75 10.76 -61.16
CA GLN A 48 -22.87 11.35 -60.42
C GLN A 48 -22.69 12.86 -60.16
N TYR A 49 -21.45 13.33 -60.00
CA TYR A 49 -21.16 14.77 -59.85
C TYR A 49 -21.51 15.55 -61.14
N VAL A 50 -21.28 14.94 -62.31
CA VAL A 50 -21.56 15.52 -63.64
C VAL A 50 -23.05 15.46 -63.97
N LYS A 51 -23.69 14.31 -63.71
CA LYS A 51 -25.14 14.13 -63.90
C LYS A 51 -25.95 15.11 -63.04
N GLY A 52 -25.53 15.28 -61.78
CA GLY A 52 -26.22 16.14 -60.82
C GLY A 52 -27.63 15.64 -60.46
N ASP A 53 -28.40 16.53 -59.85
CA ASP A 53 -29.78 16.29 -59.44
C ASP A 53 -30.74 17.21 -60.20
N LEU A 54 -31.87 16.67 -60.64
CA LEU A 54 -32.94 17.45 -61.26
C LEU A 54 -33.85 18.03 -60.18
N LEU A 55 -33.83 19.35 -60.02
CA LEU A 55 -34.72 20.10 -59.14
C LEU A 55 -36.02 20.38 -59.89
N GLU A 56 -37.05 19.57 -59.67
CA GLU A 56 -38.34 19.64 -60.39
C GLU A 56 -39.58 19.71 -59.48
N GLY A 57 -40.71 20.12 -60.07
CA GLY A 57 -42.00 20.12 -59.41
C GLY A 57 -42.05 21.02 -58.16
N ALA A 58 -42.49 20.48 -57.02
CA ALA A 58 -42.55 21.23 -55.77
C ALA A 58 -41.16 21.66 -55.26
N ASN A 59 -40.10 20.91 -55.60
CA ASN A 59 -38.71 21.16 -55.24
C ASN A 59 -37.92 21.92 -56.33
N ALA A 60 -38.60 22.42 -57.37
CA ALA A 60 -37.97 23.18 -58.44
C ALA A 60 -37.25 24.45 -57.93
N TYR A 61 -36.15 24.79 -58.60
CA TYR A 61 -35.29 25.92 -58.21
C TYR A 61 -35.97 27.26 -58.44
N HIS A 62 -35.86 28.19 -57.49
CA HIS A 62 -36.36 29.55 -57.64
C HIS A 62 -35.36 30.41 -58.42
N CYS A 63 -35.65 30.67 -59.70
CA CYS A 63 -34.82 31.55 -60.51
C CYS A 63 -35.09 33.01 -60.10
N GLU A 64 -34.13 33.65 -59.44
CA GLU A 64 -34.24 35.04 -58.95
C GLU A 64 -34.49 36.06 -60.08
N LYS A 65 -33.92 35.83 -61.27
CA LYS A 65 -34.09 36.72 -62.42
C LYS A 65 -35.50 36.62 -63.04
N CYS A 66 -36.08 35.41 -63.06
CA CYS A 66 -37.45 35.20 -63.53
C CYS A 66 -38.51 35.34 -62.42
N ASN A 67 -38.06 35.40 -61.17
CA ASN A 67 -38.86 35.35 -59.95
C ASN A 67 -39.92 34.21 -59.93
N LYS A 68 -39.54 33.00 -60.37
CA LYS A 68 -40.42 31.82 -60.41
C LYS A 68 -39.64 30.52 -60.21
N LYS A 69 -40.36 29.46 -59.82
CA LYS A 69 -39.82 28.09 -59.82
C LYS A 69 -39.63 27.57 -61.25
N VAL A 70 -38.46 27.00 -61.53
CA VAL A 70 -38.07 26.46 -62.83
C VAL A 70 -37.32 25.15 -62.63
N ASP A 71 -37.69 24.14 -63.42
CA ASP A 71 -36.98 22.86 -63.42
C ASP A 71 -35.50 23.10 -63.81
N THR A 72 -34.59 22.63 -62.96
CA THR A 72 -33.19 23.04 -63.00
C THR A 72 -32.27 21.87 -62.64
N VAL A 73 -31.25 21.62 -63.46
CA VAL A 73 -30.20 20.65 -63.14
C VAL A 73 -29.18 21.33 -62.22
N LYS A 74 -28.99 20.78 -61.02
CA LYS A 74 -27.91 21.17 -60.10
C LYS A 74 -26.80 20.14 -60.18
N ARG A 75 -25.60 20.54 -60.64
CA ARG A 75 -24.44 19.64 -60.76
C ARG A 75 -23.16 20.29 -60.22
N LEU A 76 -22.15 19.47 -59.98
CA LEU A 76 -20.85 19.88 -59.49
C LEU A 76 -19.78 19.43 -60.47
N LEU A 77 -19.18 20.36 -61.21
CA LEU A 77 -18.06 20.06 -62.11
C LEU A 77 -16.74 20.45 -61.45
N ILE A 78 -15.66 19.72 -61.67
CA ILE A 78 -14.36 20.09 -61.12
C ILE A 78 -13.78 21.25 -61.93
N LYS A 79 -13.57 22.40 -61.28
CA LYS A 79 -12.94 23.58 -61.87
C LYS A 79 -11.42 23.52 -61.76
N LYS A 80 -10.91 23.13 -60.60
CA LYS A 80 -9.46 23.01 -60.35
C LYS A 80 -9.11 21.65 -59.76
N LEU A 81 -8.18 20.95 -60.44
CA LEU A 81 -7.63 19.67 -60.02
C LEU A 81 -6.36 19.84 -59.15
N PRO A 82 -6.27 19.22 -57.96
CA PRO A 82 -5.10 19.32 -57.08
C PRO A 82 -3.96 18.39 -57.50
N PRO A 83 -2.67 18.71 -57.25
CA PRO A 83 -1.55 17.77 -57.48
C PRO A 83 -1.73 16.41 -56.80
N VAL A 84 -2.25 16.39 -55.57
CA VAL A 84 -2.64 15.17 -54.86
C VAL A 84 -4.15 15.23 -54.60
N LEU A 85 -4.88 14.29 -55.18
CA LEU A 85 -6.32 14.14 -55.02
C LEU A 85 -6.61 13.12 -53.93
N ALA A 86 -7.18 13.57 -52.81
CA ALA A 86 -7.69 12.71 -51.76
C ALA A 86 -9.19 12.45 -51.99
N ILE A 87 -9.58 11.17 -52.05
CA ILE A 87 -10.96 10.74 -52.29
C ILE A 87 -11.45 9.95 -51.09
N GLN A 88 -12.50 10.44 -50.43
CA GLN A 88 -13.16 9.75 -49.33
C GLN A 88 -14.29 8.86 -49.88
N LEU A 89 -14.23 7.57 -49.56
CA LEU A 89 -15.31 6.63 -49.77
C LEU A 89 -16.30 6.75 -48.60
N LYS A 90 -17.54 7.20 -48.84
CA LYS A 90 -18.56 7.44 -47.79
C LYS A 90 -19.09 6.15 -47.15
N ARG A 91 -18.23 5.44 -46.41
CA ARG A 91 -18.51 4.13 -45.79
C ARG A 91 -19.17 4.21 -44.41
N PHE A 92 -19.30 5.40 -43.82
CA PHE A 92 -19.83 5.56 -42.47
C PHE A 92 -21.04 6.48 -42.48
N ASP A 93 -22.04 6.11 -41.70
CA ASP A 93 -23.29 6.86 -41.52
C ASP A 93 -23.91 6.52 -40.16
N TYR A 94 -25.02 7.15 -39.81
CA TYR A 94 -25.73 6.93 -38.57
C TYR A 94 -27.03 6.17 -38.79
N ASP A 95 -27.20 5.05 -38.09
CA ASP A 95 -28.45 4.28 -38.08
C ASP A 95 -29.34 4.79 -36.95
N TRP A 96 -30.37 5.58 -37.31
CA TRP A 96 -31.30 6.18 -36.36
C TRP A 96 -32.22 5.15 -35.67
N GLU A 97 -32.44 3.97 -36.26
CA GLU A 97 -33.24 2.91 -35.64
C GLU A 97 -32.44 2.17 -34.57
N ARG A 98 -31.14 2.00 -34.80
CA ARG A 98 -30.22 1.31 -33.88
C ARG A 98 -29.47 2.25 -32.94
N GLU A 99 -29.65 3.56 -33.10
CA GLU A 99 -28.99 4.63 -32.35
C GLU A 99 -27.45 4.48 -32.34
N CYS A 100 -26.87 3.99 -33.44
CA CYS A 100 -25.44 3.73 -33.53
C CYS A 100 -24.84 4.09 -34.90
N ALA A 101 -23.55 4.42 -34.90
CA ALA A 101 -22.80 4.54 -36.14
C ALA A 101 -22.71 3.17 -36.84
N ILE A 102 -22.87 3.17 -38.16
CA ILE A 102 -22.77 1.96 -38.99
C ILE A 102 -21.71 2.12 -40.08
N LYS A 103 -21.12 1.00 -40.48
CA LYS A 103 -20.13 0.91 -41.55
C LYS A 103 -20.68 0.09 -42.71
N PHE A 104 -20.74 0.70 -43.88
CA PHE A 104 -21.05 0.08 -45.16
C PHE A 104 -19.80 -0.58 -45.74
N ASN A 105 -19.85 -1.92 -45.82
CA ASN A 105 -18.76 -2.76 -46.29
C ASN A 105 -19.00 -3.26 -47.72
N ASP A 106 -19.83 -2.55 -48.47
CA ASP A 106 -20.19 -2.84 -49.85
C ASP A 106 -18.95 -2.87 -50.75
N TYR A 107 -19.04 -3.67 -51.81
CA TYR A 107 -17.98 -3.78 -52.79
C TYR A 107 -17.85 -2.47 -53.56
N PHE A 108 -16.64 -1.92 -53.59
CA PHE A 108 -16.33 -0.70 -54.32
C PHE A 108 -14.90 -0.75 -54.85
N GLU A 109 -14.75 -0.87 -56.16
CA GLU A 109 -13.45 -0.92 -56.82
C GLU A 109 -12.96 0.46 -57.28
N PHE A 110 -11.64 0.62 -57.35
CA PHE A 110 -11.01 1.85 -57.79
C PHE A 110 -9.74 1.53 -58.60
N PRO A 111 -9.44 2.27 -59.67
CA PRO A 111 -8.36 1.91 -60.58
C PRO A 111 -7.00 2.41 -60.08
N ARG A 112 -5.91 1.81 -60.57
CA ARG A 112 -4.54 2.29 -60.28
C ARG A 112 -4.22 3.60 -61.02
N GLU A 113 -4.84 3.82 -62.17
CA GLU A 113 -4.75 5.03 -62.96
C GLU A 113 -6.15 5.62 -63.16
N LEU A 114 -6.29 6.93 -62.97
CA LEU A 114 -7.57 7.61 -62.99
C LEU A 114 -7.47 8.85 -63.89
N ASP A 115 -8.33 8.93 -64.90
CA ASP A 115 -8.46 10.14 -65.72
C ASP A 115 -9.62 10.98 -65.19
N MET A 116 -9.33 12.23 -64.83
CA MET A 116 -10.33 13.15 -64.30
C MET A 116 -10.91 14.10 -65.35
N GLU A 117 -10.43 14.08 -66.61
CA GLU A 117 -10.91 14.98 -67.69
C GLU A 117 -12.45 15.00 -67.80
N PRO A 118 -13.17 13.85 -67.81
CA PRO A 118 -14.63 13.83 -68.01
C PRO A 118 -15.42 14.57 -66.93
N TYR A 119 -14.85 14.74 -65.74
CA TYR A 119 -15.52 15.37 -64.60
C TYR A 119 -15.17 16.86 -64.43
N THR A 120 -14.37 17.42 -65.34
CA THR A 120 -13.95 18.83 -65.28
C THR A 120 -14.86 19.76 -66.08
N VAL A 121 -14.87 21.05 -65.73
CA VAL A 121 -15.61 22.09 -66.48
C VAL A 121 -15.21 22.08 -67.97
N ALA A 122 -13.91 21.99 -68.27
CA ALA A 122 -13.41 21.98 -69.65
C ALA A 122 -13.78 20.68 -70.39
N GLY A 123 -13.68 19.51 -69.73
CA GLY A 123 -14.04 18.23 -70.31
C GLY A 123 -15.52 18.12 -70.65
N VAL A 124 -16.40 18.59 -69.75
CA VAL A 124 -17.85 18.60 -69.99
C VAL A 124 -18.24 19.59 -71.09
N ALA A 125 -17.65 20.80 -71.12
CA ALA A 125 -17.90 21.75 -72.20
C ALA A 125 -17.53 21.18 -73.59
N LYS A 126 -16.42 20.42 -73.66
CA LYS A 126 -15.99 19.71 -74.88
C LYS A 126 -16.96 18.61 -75.31
N LEU A 127 -17.65 17.97 -74.36
CA LEU A 127 -18.67 16.93 -74.64
C LEU A 127 -20.03 17.53 -75.02
N GLU A 128 -20.41 18.67 -74.42
CA GLU A 128 -21.69 19.35 -74.67
C GLU A 128 -21.70 20.12 -76.00
N GLY A 129 -20.56 20.27 -76.67
CA GLY A 129 -20.46 20.92 -77.98
C GLY A 129 -20.65 22.44 -77.92
N ASP A 130 -20.51 23.04 -76.73
CA ASP A 130 -20.46 24.48 -76.57
C ASP A 130 -19.15 25.00 -77.19
N ASP A 131 -19.24 25.57 -78.41
CA ASP A 131 -18.25 26.56 -78.85
C ASP A 131 -18.28 27.68 -77.79
N VAL A 132 -17.23 27.76 -76.99
CA VAL A 132 -17.01 28.88 -76.08
C VAL A 132 -16.92 30.12 -76.96
N ASN A 133 -18.02 30.86 -77.07
CA ASN A 133 -18.11 32.08 -77.86
C ASN A 133 -17.00 33.05 -77.39
N PRO A 134 -16.02 33.42 -78.24
CA PRO A 134 -14.85 34.20 -77.83
C PRO A 134 -15.16 35.67 -77.47
N GLU A 135 -16.44 36.08 -77.45
CA GLU A 135 -16.84 37.47 -77.17
C GLU A 135 -17.03 37.80 -75.68
N ASN A 136 -17.08 36.83 -74.77
CA ASN A 136 -17.12 37.11 -73.33
C ASN A 136 -15.74 37.20 -72.65
N GLN A 137 -14.64 37.05 -73.41
CA GLN A 137 -13.27 37.28 -72.91
C GLN A 137 -12.83 38.75 -72.94
N LEU A 138 -13.67 39.68 -73.43
CA LEU A 138 -13.28 41.08 -73.60
C LEU A 138 -13.46 41.98 -72.37
N ILE A 139 -13.90 41.45 -71.21
CA ILE A 139 -13.95 42.24 -69.96
C ILE A 139 -13.48 41.41 -68.76
N GLN A 140 -12.27 40.84 -68.85
CA GLN A 140 -11.38 40.57 -67.70
C GLN A 140 -10.01 40.07 -68.20
N ASN A 141 -9.42 40.81 -69.14
CA ASN A 141 -7.98 40.72 -69.41
C ASN A 141 -7.27 41.67 -68.46
N GLU A 142 -6.72 41.13 -67.38
CA GLU A 142 -5.39 41.48 -66.90
C GLU A 142 -4.92 40.36 -65.96
N GLN A 143 -3.90 39.62 -66.42
CA GLN A 143 -3.10 38.58 -65.73
C GLN A 143 -3.55 37.11 -65.89
N SER A 144 -3.17 36.46 -67.01
CA SER A 144 -2.27 35.28 -67.04
C SER A 144 -2.36 34.42 -68.33
N GLU A 145 -1.80 34.89 -69.44
CA GLU A 145 -1.54 34.05 -70.65
C GLU A 145 -0.42 33.01 -70.44
N ASN A 146 -0.39 32.25 -69.33
CA ASN A 146 0.67 31.25 -69.12
C ASN A 146 0.30 30.01 -68.27
N GLU A 147 -0.97 29.69 -68.06
CA GLU A 147 -1.34 28.40 -67.44
C GLU A 147 -1.37 27.28 -68.50
N HIS A 148 -0.25 26.56 -68.64
CA HIS A 148 -0.24 25.27 -69.34
C HIS A 148 -1.34 24.37 -68.74
N SER A 149 -2.26 23.89 -69.58
CA SER A 149 -3.27 22.89 -69.22
C SER A 149 -2.58 21.69 -68.57
N GLY A 150 -2.61 21.61 -67.24
CA GLY A 150 -1.98 20.53 -66.48
C GLY A 150 -2.60 19.17 -66.82
N SER A 151 -1.85 18.09 -66.58
CA SER A 151 -2.36 16.72 -66.81
C SER A 151 -3.63 16.46 -65.99
N THR A 152 -4.63 15.81 -66.58
CA THR A 152 -5.84 15.35 -65.88
C THR A 152 -5.72 13.91 -65.36
N LYS A 153 -4.60 13.25 -65.66
CA LYS A 153 -4.35 11.84 -65.31
C LYS A 153 -3.66 11.72 -63.97
N TYR A 154 -4.11 10.75 -63.19
CA TYR A 154 -3.63 10.47 -61.85
C TYR A 154 -3.21 9.00 -61.68
N ARG A 155 -2.27 8.77 -60.77
CA ARG A 155 -1.80 7.46 -60.32
C ARG A 155 -2.12 7.26 -58.83
N LEU A 156 -2.63 6.10 -58.47
CA LEU A 156 -2.86 5.71 -57.08
C LEU A 156 -1.51 5.58 -56.34
N VAL A 157 -1.35 6.29 -55.23
CA VAL A 157 -0.12 6.30 -54.42
C VAL A 157 -0.35 5.90 -52.96
N GLY A 158 -1.59 5.91 -52.50
CA GLY A 158 -1.93 5.52 -51.13
C GLY A 158 -3.37 5.06 -50.97
N VAL A 159 -3.58 4.09 -50.09
CA VAL A 159 -4.91 3.61 -49.68
C VAL A 159 -4.92 3.55 -48.16
N LEU A 160 -5.71 4.42 -47.53
CA LEU A 160 -5.99 4.36 -46.11
C LEU A 160 -7.16 3.41 -45.89
N VAL A 161 -6.90 2.36 -45.12
CA VAL A 161 -7.84 1.26 -44.87
C VAL A 161 -8.39 1.39 -43.46
N HIS A 162 -9.67 1.13 -43.31
CA HIS A 162 -10.30 0.94 -42.01
C HIS A 162 -10.72 -0.52 -41.85
N SER A 163 -10.37 -1.15 -40.74
CA SER A 163 -10.76 -2.51 -40.38
C SER A 163 -11.56 -2.54 -39.09
N GLY A 164 -12.80 -3.04 -39.14
CA GLY A 164 -13.63 -3.24 -37.96
C GLY A 164 -14.97 -2.48 -37.99
N GLN A 165 -15.52 -2.25 -36.80
CA GLN A 165 -16.84 -1.65 -36.57
C GLN A 165 -16.79 -0.13 -36.70
N ALA A 166 -17.93 0.54 -36.89
CA ALA A 166 -17.97 2.00 -37.10
C ALA A 166 -17.49 2.84 -35.91
N SER A 167 -17.85 2.43 -34.69
CA SER A 167 -17.52 3.14 -33.45
C SER A 167 -16.14 2.80 -32.88
N GLY A 168 -15.40 1.93 -33.56
CA GLY A 168 -14.07 1.46 -33.16
C GLY A 168 -13.29 1.04 -34.40
N GLY A 169 -12.50 -0.02 -34.29
CA GLY A 169 -11.70 -0.53 -35.41
C GLY A 169 -10.28 0.01 -35.44
N HIS A 170 -9.60 -0.27 -36.54
CA HIS A 170 -8.17 -0.05 -36.72
C HIS A 170 -7.87 0.55 -38.09
N TYR A 171 -6.95 1.51 -38.13
CA TYR A 171 -6.52 2.18 -39.36
C TYR A 171 -5.09 1.82 -39.69
N TYR A 172 -4.84 1.53 -40.96
CA TYR A 172 -3.50 1.32 -41.50
C TYR A 172 -3.47 1.81 -42.94
N SER A 173 -2.27 2.03 -43.48
CA SER A 173 -2.10 2.60 -44.82
C SER A 173 -1.25 1.70 -45.71
N TYR A 174 -1.72 1.46 -46.94
CA TYR A 174 -0.86 0.97 -48.02
C TYR A 174 -0.32 2.16 -48.79
N ILE A 175 1.00 2.28 -48.91
CA ILE A 175 1.66 3.42 -49.55
C ILE A 175 2.71 2.91 -50.53
N ILE A 176 2.76 3.51 -51.72
CA ILE A 176 3.77 3.21 -52.72
C ILE A 176 5.09 3.91 -52.37
N GLN A 177 6.20 3.18 -52.41
CA GLN A 177 7.53 3.78 -52.33
C GLN A 177 7.93 4.33 -53.69
N ARG A 178 8.28 5.63 -53.72
CA ARG A 178 8.74 6.32 -54.93
C ARG A 178 10.25 6.14 -55.07
N ASN A 179 10.69 5.22 -55.91
CA ASN A 179 12.11 5.05 -56.18
C ASN A 179 12.50 5.90 -57.40
N GLY A 180 13.20 7.01 -57.15
CA GLY A 180 13.76 7.84 -58.22
C GLY A 180 15.00 7.18 -58.82
N GLY A 181 14.89 6.65 -60.04
CA GLY A 181 16.02 6.58 -60.97
C GLY A 181 16.47 5.21 -61.52
N ASP A 182 16.31 4.08 -60.82
CA ASP A 182 17.11 2.87 -61.16
C ASP A 182 16.32 1.67 -61.73
N GLY A 183 15.27 1.92 -62.51
CA GLY A 183 14.56 0.83 -63.24
C GLY A 183 13.89 -0.23 -62.35
N GLU A 184 13.94 -0.07 -61.03
CA GLU A 184 13.24 -0.92 -60.06
C GLU A 184 11.74 -0.58 -60.04
N LYS A 185 10.91 -1.63 -60.04
CA LYS A 185 9.45 -1.49 -59.95
C LYS A 185 9.07 -0.76 -58.65
N ASN A 186 8.11 0.16 -58.74
CA ASN A 186 7.49 0.78 -57.56
C ASN A 186 6.95 -0.33 -56.63
N ARG A 187 7.33 -0.31 -55.35
CA ARG A 187 6.91 -1.31 -54.34
C ARG A 187 5.88 -0.72 -53.40
N TRP A 188 4.99 -1.57 -52.89
CA TRP A 188 4.00 -1.19 -51.90
C TRP A 188 4.42 -1.67 -50.50
N TYR A 189 4.16 -0.81 -49.51
CA TYR A 189 4.39 -1.09 -48.10
C TYR A 189 3.11 -0.88 -47.30
N LYS A 190 2.89 -1.73 -46.30
CA LYS A 190 1.85 -1.59 -45.29
C LYS A 190 2.43 -0.91 -44.05
N PHE A 191 1.88 0.25 -43.72
CA PHE A 191 2.18 1.02 -42.51
C PHE A 191 1.08 0.76 -41.48
N ASP A 192 1.41 -0.06 -40.49
CA ASP A 192 0.50 -0.56 -39.46
C ASP A 192 1.08 -0.23 -38.08
N ASP A 193 0.75 0.96 -37.56
CA ASP A 193 1.32 1.53 -36.33
C ASP A 193 2.86 1.53 -36.29
N GLY A 194 3.45 0.70 -35.42
CA GLY A 194 4.89 0.56 -35.24
C GLY A 194 5.56 -0.34 -36.29
N ASP A 195 4.78 -1.07 -37.08
CA ASP A 195 5.25 -2.07 -38.03
C ASP A 195 5.09 -1.58 -39.48
N VAL A 196 6.21 -1.54 -40.19
CA VAL A 196 6.25 -1.25 -41.64
C VAL A 196 6.69 -2.51 -42.36
N THR A 197 5.79 -3.09 -43.16
CA THR A 197 5.99 -4.40 -43.81
C THR A 197 5.81 -4.32 -45.32
N GLU A 198 6.51 -5.18 -46.06
CA GLU A 198 6.29 -5.34 -47.50
C GLU A 198 4.92 -5.97 -47.76
N CYS A 199 4.23 -5.55 -48.83
CA CYS A 199 2.95 -6.14 -49.24
C CYS A 199 2.83 -6.27 -50.77
N LYS A 200 1.94 -7.16 -51.21
CA LYS A 200 1.71 -7.48 -52.63
C LYS A 200 0.60 -6.66 -53.26
N MET A 201 0.49 -5.38 -52.90
CA MET A 201 -0.57 -4.52 -53.43
C MET A 201 -0.38 -4.20 -54.93
N ASP A 202 0.72 -4.62 -55.54
CA ASP A 202 0.91 -4.67 -57.00
C ASP A 202 0.08 -5.76 -57.69
N ASP A 203 -0.31 -6.82 -56.98
CA ASP A 203 -1.26 -7.83 -57.43
C ASP A 203 -2.71 -7.32 -57.30
N ASP A 204 -3.50 -7.48 -58.36
CA ASP A 204 -4.89 -7.01 -58.40
C ASP A 204 -5.81 -7.84 -57.51
N GLU A 205 -5.53 -9.14 -57.32
CA GLU A 205 -6.30 -9.97 -56.38
C GLU A 205 -6.03 -9.56 -54.92
N GLU A 206 -4.80 -9.20 -54.58
CA GLU A 206 -4.48 -8.69 -53.24
C GLU A 206 -5.15 -7.33 -53.00
N MET A 207 -5.04 -6.39 -53.96
CA MET A 207 -5.71 -5.08 -53.91
C MET A 207 -7.22 -5.25 -53.66
N LYS A 208 -7.86 -6.14 -54.42
CA LYS A 208 -9.28 -6.45 -54.29
C LYS A 208 -9.62 -7.00 -52.91
N ASN A 209 -8.87 -8.01 -52.46
CA ASN A 209 -9.12 -8.68 -51.18
C ASN A 209 -8.87 -7.79 -49.95
N GLN A 210 -7.92 -6.86 -50.04
CA GLN A 210 -7.57 -5.97 -48.92
C GLN A 210 -8.39 -4.67 -48.90
N CYS A 211 -8.88 -4.19 -50.05
CA CYS A 211 -9.38 -2.82 -50.15
C CYS A 211 -10.78 -2.64 -50.70
N PHE A 212 -11.29 -3.52 -51.58
CA PHE A 212 -12.57 -3.26 -52.26
C PHE A 212 -13.79 -3.57 -51.39
N GLY A 213 -13.64 -4.38 -50.35
CA GLY A 213 -14.75 -4.78 -49.48
C GLY A 213 -15.61 -5.88 -50.11
N GLY A 214 -16.92 -5.77 -49.90
CA GLY A 214 -17.92 -6.74 -50.38
C GLY A 214 -18.04 -7.99 -49.53
N GLU A 215 -18.85 -8.92 -50.02
CA GLU A 215 -19.10 -10.19 -49.36
C GLU A 215 -18.32 -11.33 -50.04
N TYR A 216 -17.95 -12.33 -49.26
CA TYR A 216 -17.30 -13.55 -49.74
C TYR A 216 -17.81 -14.76 -48.98
N MET A 217 -17.60 -15.94 -49.57
CA MET A 217 -17.89 -17.20 -48.91
C MET A 217 -16.65 -17.67 -48.14
N GLY A 218 -16.66 -17.52 -46.83
CA GLY A 218 -15.56 -17.94 -45.97
C GLY A 218 -15.70 -19.40 -45.56
N GLU A 219 -14.58 -20.14 -45.63
CA GLU A 219 -14.47 -21.48 -45.05
C GLU A 219 -14.26 -21.37 -43.54
N VAL A 220 -15.24 -21.82 -42.77
CA VAL A 220 -15.18 -21.84 -41.30
C VAL A 220 -15.02 -23.27 -40.84
N PHE A 221 -13.86 -23.55 -40.26
CA PHE A 221 -13.54 -24.83 -39.62
C PHE A 221 -13.99 -24.81 -38.16
N ASP A 222 -14.55 -25.94 -37.67
CA ASP A 222 -14.80 -26.10 -36.25
C ASP A 222 -13.49 -26.21 -35.45
N HIS A 223 -13.59 -26.10 -34.12
CA HIS A 223 -12.44 -26.11 -33.20
C HIS A 223 -11.62 -27.43 -33.24
N MET A 224 -12.12 -28.47 -33.90
CA MET A 224 -11.42 -29.75 -34.08
C MET A 224 -10.98 -29.98 -35.54
N MET A 225 -11.15 -29.01 -36.44
CA MET A 225 -10.93 -29.10 -37.88
C MET A 225 -11.70 -30.26 -38.55
N LYS A 226 -12.76 -30.77 -37.92
CA LYS A 226 -13.51 -31.95 -38.37
C LYS A 226 -14.66 -31.61 -39.30
N ARG A 227 -15.17 -30.38 -39.23
CA ARG A 227 -16.31 -29.93 -40.05
C ARG A 227 -15.97 -28.60 -40.71
N MET A 228 -16.06 -28.60 -42.04
CA MET A 228 -15.95 -27.41 -42.88
C MET A 228 -17.34 -26.89 -43.20
N SER A 229 -17.58 -25.59 -43.02
CA SER A 229 -18.82 -24.93 -43.42
C SER A 229 -18.54 -23.65 -44.20
N TYR A 230 -19.30 -23.44 -45.28
CA TYR A 230 -19.26 -22.21 -46.06
C TYR A 230 -20.24 -21.21 -45.43
N ARG A 231 -19.72 -20.06 -44.98
CA ARG A 231 -20.55 -18.97 -44.44
C ARG A 231 -20.29 -17.69 -45.22
N ARG A 232 -21.38 -16.97 -45.52
CA ARG A 232 -21.31 -15.64 -46.12
C ARG A 232 -20.73 -14.67 -45.08
N GLN A 233 -19.60 -14.07 -45.40
CA GLN A 233 -18.86 -13.12 -44.57
C GLN A 233 -18.71 -11.80 -45.35
N LYS A 234 -18.57 -10.67 -44.64
CA LYS A 234 -18.27 -9.36 -45.24
C LYS A 234 -16.76 -9.14 -45.17
N ARG A 235 -16.18 -8.27 -45.98
CA ARG A 235 -14.82 -7.79 -45.72
C ARG A 235 -14.91 -6.50 -44.94
N TRP A 236 -14.76 -6.60 -43.61
CA TRP A 236 -14.85 -5.45 -42.70
C TRP A 236 -13.60 -4.56 -42.73
N TRP A 237 -12.53 -5.02 -43.41
CA TRP A 237 -11.39 -4.23 -43.84
C TRP A 237 -11.59 -3.78 -45.29
N ASN A 238 -11.57 -2.47 -45.52
CA ASN A 238 -11.74 -1.89 -46.85
C ASN A 238 -11.21 -0.45 -46.89
N ALA A 239 -10.94 0.03 -48.09
CA ALA A 239 -10.47 1.38 -48.34
C ALA A 239 -11.47 2.40 -47.81
N TYR A 240 -10.95 3.43 -47.17
CA TYR A 240 -11.71 4.58 -46.68
C TYR A 240 -11.29 5.87 -47.39
N ILE A 241 -9.98 6.10 -47.53
CA ILE A 241 -9.46 7.26 -48.28
C ILE A 241 -8.45 6.77 -49.31
N LEU A 242 -8.62 7.22 -50.56
CA LEU A 242 -7.70 6.98 -51.67
C LEU A 242 -6.86 8.23 -51.91
N PHE A 243 -5.58 8.05 -52.16
CA PHE A 243 -4.67 9.13 -52.52
C PHE A 243 -4.16 8.90 -53.94
N TYR A 244 -4.52 9.82 -54.83
CA TYR A 244 -4.12 9.86 -56.21
C TYR A 244 -3.15 11.02 -56.43
N GLU A 245 -2.08 10.80 -57.18
CA GLU A 245 -1.09 11.82 -57.55
C GLU A 245 -1.14 12.08 -59.06
N ARG A 246 -1.17 13.36 -59.44
CA ARG A 246 -1.27 13.77 -60.85
C ARG A 246 0.03 13.46 -61.59
N MET A 247 -0.04 12.97 -62.82
CA MET A 247 1.13 12.47 -63.56
C MET A 247 2.18 13.56 -63.88
N ASP A 248 1.77 14.82 -64.03
CA ASP A 248 2.66 15.98 -64.25
C ASP A 248 3.34 16.48 -62.95
N THR A 249 2.97 15.91 -61.79
CA THR A 249 3.62 16.25 -60.50
C THR A 249 5.07 15.77 -60.48
N VAL A 250 5.40 14.69 -61.21
CA VAL A 250 6.76 14.14 -61.31
C VAL A 250 7.69 15.03 -62.15
N GLU A 251 7.17 15.78 -63.12
CA GLU A 251 7.96 16.77 -63.88
C GLU A 251 8.09 18.11 -63.13
N LYS A 252 7.08 18.46 -62.33
CA LYS A 252 7.08 19.59 -61.39
C LYS A 252 7.70 19.28 -60.03
N ASP A 253 8.19 18.06 -59.83
CA ASP A 253 8.91 17.67 -58.62
C ASP A 253 10.07 18.64 -58.37
N ASN A 254 10.69 19.20 -59.42
CA ASN A 254 11.70 20.23 -59.27
C ASN A 254 11.23 21.52 -58.60
N GLU A 255 9.95 21.90 -58.61
CA GLU A 255 9.45 23.06 -57.87
C GLU A 255 8.92 22.70 -56.50
N LEU A 256 8.19 21.60 -56.34
CA LEU A 256 7.66 21.19 -55.02
C LEU A 256 8.78 20.63 -54.12
N ILE A 257 9.67 19.81 -54.66
CA ILE A 257 10.92 19.41 -53.99
C ILE A 257 11.79 20.63 -53.77
N LYS A 258 11.81 21.63 -54.66
CA LYS A 258 12.51 22.91 -54.40
C LYS A 258 11.86 23.72 -53.29
N TYR A 259 10.54 23.81 -53.17
CA TYR A 259 9.88 24.46 -52.03
C TYR A 259 10.14 23.72 -50.72
N ILE A 260 10.13 22.38 -50.74
CA ILE A 260 10.47 21.54 -49.58
C ILE A 260 11.98 21.62 -49.27
N SER A 261 12.83 21.75 -50.29
CA SER A 261 14.29 21.92 -50.16
C SER A 261 14.69 23.34 -49.83
N GLU A 262 13.90 24.37 -50.15
CA GLU A 262 14.07 25.77 -49.74
C GLU A 262 13.67 25.95 -48.26
N LEU A 263 12.80 25.09 -47.75
CA LEU A 263 12.51 24.95 -46.32
C LEU A 263 13.56 24.09 -45.58
N ALA A 264 14.37 23.31 -46.30
CA ALA A 264 15.51 22.57 -45.75
C ALA A 264 16.79 23.40 -45.91
N MET A 265 17.61 23.51 -44.87
CA MET A 265 18.86 24.31 -44.95
C MET A 265 19.99 23.64 -45.77
N THR A 266 19.70 22.82 -46.78
CA THR A 266 20.74 22.02 -47.47
C THR A 266 20.63 22.06 -49.00
N THR A 267 21.78 22.08 -49.66
CA THR A 267 21.95 22.23 -51.11
C THR A 267 21.92 20.93 -51.91
N LYS A 268 21.52 19.79 -51.29
CA LYS A 268 21.43 18.50 -51.99
C LYS A 268 19.96 18.10 -52.23
N PRO A 269 19.53 17.90 -53.48
CA PRO A 269 18.20 17.36 -53.77
C PRO A 269 18.08 15.95 -53.16
N HIS A 270 16.91 15.66 -52.59
CA HIS A 270 16.49 14.36 -52.03
C HIS A 270 16.95 13.97 -50.61
N GLN A 271 17.53 14.89 -49.83
CA GLN A 271 17.83 14.61 -48.40
C GLN A 271 17.08 15.58 -47.50
N ILE A 272 15.90 15.19 -47.01
CA ILE A 272 15.15 15.96 -46.00
C ILE A 272 15.95 15.91 -44.70
N LYS A 273 16.69 16.98 -44.40
CA LYS A 273 17.43 17.11 -43.13
C LYS A 273 16.58 17.90 -42.13
N MET A 274 16.36 17.31 -40.96
CA MET A 274 15.67 17.97 -39.86
C MET A 274 16.34 19.32 -39.53
N PRO A 275 15.58 20.42 -39.38
CA PRO A 275 16.15 21.71 -38.98
C PRO A 275 16.97 21.60 -37.69
N SER A 276 18.12 22.26 -37.63
CA SER A 276 19.10 22.09 -36.53
C SER A 276 18.56 22.46 -35.14
N ALA A 277 17.59 23.36 -35.06
CA ALA A 277 16.91 23.70 -33.81
C ALA A 277 16.02 22.54 -33.31
N ILE A 278 15.29 21.89 -34.23
CA ILE A 278 14.44 20.73 -33.92
C ILE A 278 15.31 19.53 -33.55
N GLU A 279 16.37 19.26 -34.31
CA GLU A 279 17.33 18.17 -34.03
C GLU A 279 17.92 18.29 -32.62
N ARG A 280 18.37 19.50 -32.24
CA ARG A 280 18.89 19.76 -30.88
C ARG A 280 17.82 19.56 -29.82
N SER A 281 16.59 20.00 -30.06
CA SER A 281 15.47 19.81 -29.12
C SER A 281 15.15 18.33 -28.92
N VAL A 282 15.00 17.56 -30.01
CA VAL A 282 14.73 16.12 -29.97
C VAL A 282 15.86 15.39 -29.25
N ARG A 283 17.11 15.71 -29.55
CA ARG A 283 18.27 15.10 -28.88
C ARG A 283 18.26 15.38 -27.37
N LYS A 284 17.96 16.62 -26.96
CA LYS A 284 17.86 17.00 -25.54
C LYS A 284 16.74 16.21 -24.84
N GLN A 285 15.57 16.11 -25.45
CA GLN A 285 14.43 15.35 -24.91
C GLN A 285 14.75 13.86 -24.80
N ASN A 286 15.37 13.26 -25.82
CA ASN A 286 15.79 11.86 -25.80
C ASN A 286 16.82 11.58 -24.70
N VAL A 287 17.80 12.46 -24.52
CA VAL A 287 18.79 12.31 -23.44
C VAL A 287 18.11 12.38 -22.07
N GLN A 288 17.20 13.34 -21.86
CA GLN A 288 16.45 13.47 -20.62
C GLN A 288 15.55 12.25 -20.35
N PHE A 289 14.86 11.75 -21.37
CA PHE A 289 14.07 10.53 -21.29
C PHE A 289 14.94 9.33 -20.88
N MET A 290 16.10 9.17 -21.51
CA MET A 290 17.03 8.10 -21.15
C MET A 290 17.55 8.23 -19.72
N HIS A 291 17.84 9.44 -19.23
CA HIS A 291 18.23 9.65 -17.84
C HIS A 291 17.13 9.23 -16.87
N ASN A 292 15.89 9.68 -17.10
CA ASN A 292 14.75 9.32 -16.26
C ASN A 292 14.48 7.81 -16.27
N ARG A 293 14.64 7.16 -17.43
CA ARG A 293 14.49 5.71 -17.56
C ARG A 293 15.58 4.94 -16.81
N MET A 294 16.83 5.40 -16.89
CA MET A 294 17.98 4.70 -16.29
C MET A 294 18.09 4.91 -14.77
N GLN A 295 17.54 5.99 -14.23
CA GLN A 295 17.53 6.26 -12.77
C GLN A 295 16.86 5.16 -11.94
N TYR A 296 15.97 4.37 -12.55
CA TYR A 296 15.29 3.25 -11.90
C TYR A 296 15.74 1.88 -12.43
N SER A 297 16.88 1.82 -13.12
CA SER A 297 17.45 0.57 -13.60
C SER A 297 18.17 -0.18 -12.47
N LEU A 298 18.16 -1.51 -12.53
CA LEU A 298 18.85 -2.35 -11.55
C LEU A 298 20.37 -2.12 -11.59
N GLU A 299 20.92 -1.88 -12.78
CA GLU A 299 22.34 -1.61 -13.00
C GLU A 299 22.78 -0.33 -12.31
N TYR A 300 21.93 0.71 -12.31
CA TYR A 300 22.23 1.96 -11.60
C TYR A 300 22.32 1.74 -10.08
N PHE A 301 21.37 1.00 -9.50
CA PHE A 301 21.39 0.67 -8.07
C PHE A 301 22.61 -0.18 -7.70
N GLN A 302 22.96 -1.17 -8.52
CA GLN A 302 24.16 -1.99 -8.33
C GLN A 302 25.44 -1.16 -8.47
N PHE A 303 25.49 -0.24 -9.43
CA PHE A 303 26.61 0.66 -9.63
C PHE A 303 26.83 1.55 -8.41
N VAL A 304 25.76 2.21 -7.90
CA VAL A 304 25.84 3.04 -6.69
C VAL A 304 26.32 2.19 -5.51
N LYS A 305 25.73 1.00 -5.29
CA LYS A 305 26.15 0.12 -4.19
C LYS A 305 27.63 -0.27 -4.28
N LYS A 306 28.11 -0.66 -5.46
CA LYS A 306 29.53 -0.98 -5.71
C LYS A 306 30.43 0.22 -5.43
N LEU A 307 30.02 1.42 -5.84
CA LEU A 307 30.78 2.64 -5.62
C LEU A 307 30.88 3.00 -4.13
N LEU A 308 29.84 2.74 -3.34
CA LEU A 308 29.86 2.95 -1.89
C LEU A 308 30.79 1.96 -1.15
N THR A 309 30.95 0.74 -1.68
CA THR A 309 31.69 -0.33 -1.00
C THR A 309 33.08 -0.59 -1.57
N CYS A 310 33.43 -0.07 -2.75
CA CYS A 310 34.69 -0.42 -3.43
C CYS A 310 35.93 -0.06 -2.61
N ASN A 311 35.84 0.97 -1.77
CA ASN A 311 36.94 1.47 -0.96
C ASN A 311 36.93 0.92 0.47
N SER A 312 36.04 -0.01 0.82
CA SER A 312 35.85 -0.48 2.22
C SER A 312 37.13 -0.99 2.87
N VAL A 313 38.07 -1.54 2.09
CA VAL A 313 39.37 -2.05 2.57
C VAL A 313 40.21 -0.94 3.20
N TYR A 314 40.10 0.29 2.71
CA TYR A 314 40.85 1.46 3.17
C TYR A 314 40.17 2.19 4.34
N LEU A 315 38.97 1.77 4.74
CA LEU A 315 38.16 2.45 5.75
C LEU A 315 38.27 1.84 7.15
N ASN A 316 39.37 1.14 7.41
CA ASN A 316 39.71 0.64 8.75
C ASN A 316 40.87 1.46 9.31
N PRO A 317 40.83 1.80 10.62
CA PRO A 317 41.95 2.48 11.25
C PRO A 317 43.21 1.58 11.25
N PRO A 318 44.42 2.16 11.17
CA PRO A 318 45.66 1.41 11.28
C PRO A 318 45.76 0.64 12.62
N PRO A 319 46.48 -0.49 12.68
CA PRO A 319 46.67 -1.22 13.94
C PRO A 319 47.24 -0.32 15.04
N GLY A 320 46.51 -0.19 16.16
CA GLY A 320 46.90 0.64 17.31
C GLY A 320 46.46 2.11 17.24
N GLN A 321 45.66 2.51 16.25
CA GLN A 321 45.00 3.82 16.19
C GLN A 321 43.47 3.66 16.28
N ASP A 322 42.80 4.64 16.89
CA ASP A 322 41.34 4.67 17.02
C ASP A 322 40.67 5.60 15.99
N HIS A 323 41.44 6.24 15.11
CA HIS A 323 40.95 7.19 14.10
C HIS A 323 41.35 6.79 12.68
N LEU A 324 40.55 7.21 11.70
CA LEU A 324 40.89 7.07 10.28
C LEU A 324 42.07 7.98 9.90
N LEU A 325 42.75 7.63 8.81
CA LEU A 325 43.66 8.55 8.12
C LEU A 325 42.83 9.69 7.49
N PRO A 326 43.36 10.93 7.41
CA PRO A 326 42.63 12.07 6.85
C PRO A 326 42.07 11.82 5.44
N GLU A 327 42.85 11.18 4.56
CA GLU A 327 42.44 10.86 3.20
C GLU A 327 41.31 9.80 3.17
N ALA A 328 41.36 8.83 4.10
CA ALA A 328 40.31 7.83 4.25
C ALA A 328 39.03 8.46 4.81
N GLU A 329 39.14 9.42 5.72
CA GLU A 329 37.99 10.18 6.25
C GLU A 329 37.32 11.04 5.17
N GLU A 330 38.10 11.75 4.34
CA GLU A 330 37.58 12.54 3.21
C GLU A 330 36.84 11.65 2.21
N MET A 331 37.44 10.53 1.82
CA MET A 331 36.80 9.55 0.94
C MET A 331 35.51 8.96 1.53
N THR A 332 35.51 8.72 2.84
CA THR A 332 34.32 8.26 3.57
C THR A 332 33.22 9.32 3.55
N MET A 333 33.58 10.60 3.79
CA MET A 333 32.65 11.72 3.77
C MET A 333 31.94 11.84 2.42
N ILE A 334 32.70 11.80 1.31
CA ILE A 334 32.14 11.84 -0.05
C ILE A 334 31.20 10.65 -0.30
N SER A 335 31.60 9.45 0.14
CA SER A 335 30.80 8.24 -0.01
C SER A 335 29.48 8.32 0.78
N VAL A 336 29.51 8.84 2.00
CA VAL A 336 28.31 9.05 2.83
C VAL A 336 27.40 10.10 2.24
N GLN A 337 27.94 11.19 1.69
CA GLN A 337 27.17 12.22 0.98
C GLN A 337 26.42 11.64 -0.21
N LEU A 338 27.11 10.82 -1.02
CA LEU A 338 26.49 10.12 -2.15
C LEU A 338 25.41 9.14 -1.67
N ALA A 339 25.71 8.31 -0.67
CA ALA A 339 24.78 7.33 -0.12
C ALA A 339 23.53 8.00 0.43
N ALA A 340 23.68 9.05 1.23
CA ALA A 340 22.59 9.81 1.81
C ALA A 340 21.71 10.42 0.73
N ARG A 341 22.31 11.11 -0.25
CA ARG A 341 21.55 11.72 -1.33
C ARG A 341 20.79 10.66 -2.12
N PHE A 342 21.42 9.56 -2.49
CA PHE A 342 20.77 8.50 -3.25
C PHE A 342 19.64 7.81 -2.47
N LEU A 343 19.90 7.38 -1.24
CA LEU A 343 18.96 6.58 -0.46
C LEU A 343 17.70 7.37 -0.07
N PHE A 344 17.86 8.60 0.40
CA PHE A 344 16.75 9.43 0.89
C PHE A 344 16.03 10.23 -0.19
N THR A 345 16.44 10.12 -1.46
CA THR A 345 15.71 10.71 -2.60
C THR A 345 15.15 9.65 -3.55
N THR A 346 15.88 8.56 -3.77
CA THR A 346 15.52 7.52 -4.74
C THR A 346 15.45 6.14 -4.08
N GLY A 347 16.51 5.72 -3.39
CA GLY A 347 16.68 4.34 -2.93
C GLY A 347 15.54 3.81 -2.05
N PHE A 348 15.21 4.52 -0.97
CA PHE A 348 14.16 4.11 -0.04
C PHE A 348 12.74 4.42 -0.53
N HIS A 349 12.58 5.21 -1.59
CA HIS A 349 11.29 5.47 -2.24
C HIS A 349 10.95 4.48 -3.36
N THR A 350 11.85 3.53 -3.66
CA THR A 350 11.64 2.53 -4.72
C THR A 350 11.25 1.16 -4.19
N LYS A 351 10.59 0.39 -5.07
CA LYS A 351 10.19 -1.00 -4.79
C LYS A 351 11.41 -1.88 -4.53
N LYS A 352 11.23 -2.90 -3.70
CA LYS A 352 12.26 -3.90 -3.35
C LYS A 352 12.94 -4.54 -4.57
N ILE A 353 12.20 -4.73 -5.66
CA ILE A 353 12.74 -5.35 -6.89
C ILE A 353 13.87 -4.52 -7.54
N VAL A 354 13.81 -3.20 -7.42
CA VAL A 354 14.85 -2.29 -7.96
C VAL A 354 15.93 -2.05 -6.90
N ARG A 355 15.49 -1.72 -5.68
CA ARG A 355 16.35 -1.41 -4.53
C ARG A 355 17.25 -2.56 -4.09
N GLY A 356 16.74 -3.79 -4.17
CA GLY A 356 17.26 -4.91 -3.39
C GLY A 356 16.91 -4.82 -1.91
N PRO A 357 17.52 -5.67 -1.06
CA PRO A 357 17.31 -5.63 0.38
C PRO A 357 17.81 -4.31 1.00
N ALA A 358 17.01 -3.69 1.86
CA ALA A 358 17.36 -2.48 2.61
C ALA A 358 18.46 -2.77 3.64
N SER A 359 18.58 -4.01 4.11
CA SER A 359 19.68 -4.46 4.98
C SER A 359 21.05 -4.22 4.34
N ASP A 360 21.17 -4.48 3.04
CA ASP A 360 22.45 -4.35 2.37
C ASP A 360 22.92 -2.89 2.27
N TRP A 361 21.97 -1.96 2.15
CA TRP A 361 22.25 -0.52 2.16
C TRP A 361 22.61 -0.04 3.56
N TYR A 362 21.97 -0.61 4.59
CA TYR A 362 22.37 -0.42 5.98
C TYR A 362 23.80 -0.91 6.23
N ASP A 363 24.17 -2.11 5.75
CA ASP A 363 25.52 -2.66 5.93
C ASP A 363 26.59 -1.79 5.25
N ALA A 364 26.29 -1.28 4.05
CA ALA A 364 27.16 -0.35 3.35
C ALA A 364 27.35 0.96 4.14
N LEU A 365 26.28 1.53 4.70
CA LEU A 365 26.35 2.73 5.54
C LEU A 365 27.12 2.49 6.85
N CYS A 366 26.98 1.31 7.45
CA CYS A 366 27.71 0.95 8.68
C CYS A 366 29.21 1.00 8.50
N ILE A 367 29.73 0.52 7.36
CA ILE A 367 31.16 0.60 7.04
C ILE A 367 31.62 2.06 7.06
N LEU A 368 30.85 2.95 6.43
CA LEU A 368 31.20 4.36 6.31
C LEU A 368 31.06 5.14 7.62
N LEU A 369 30.09 4.79 8.48
CA LEU A 369 29.78 5.55 9.70
C LEU A 369 30.55 5.07 10.94
N ARG A 370 31.32 3.97 10.85
CA ARG A 370 31.89 3.30 12.02
C ARG A 370 33.00 4.07 12.71
N HIS A 371 33.94 4.65 11.95
CA HIS A 371 35.23 5.06 12.51
C HIS A 371 35.45 6.58 12.61
N SER A 372 34.63 7.41 11.95
CA SER A 372 34.76 8.87 12.04
C SER A 372 33.55 9.52 12.73
N LYS A 373 33.86 10.24 13.82
CA LYS A 373 32.89 11.11 14.51
C LYS A 373 32.40 12.26 13.61
N ASN A 374 33.26 12.80 12.75
CA ASN A 374 32.90 13.90 11.85
C ASN A 374 31.91 13.44 10.78
N VAL A 375 32.10 12.23 10.24
CA VAL A 375 31.19 11.63 9.27
C VAL A 375 29.83 11.32 9.92
N ARG A 376 29.81 10.75 11.14
CA ARG A 376 28.57 10.55 11.89
C ARG A 376 27.85 11.87 12.19
N PHE A 377 28.57 12.88 12.64
CA PHE A 377 28.04 14.22 12.90
C PHE A 377 27.44 14.83 11.63
N TRP A 378 28.18 14.79 10.52
CA TRP A 378 27.70 15.31 9.23
C TRP A 378 26.43 14.59 8.78
N PHE A 379 26.38 13.25 8.88
CA PHE A 379 25.21 12.48 8.49
C PHE A 379 24.00 12.81 9.37
N ALA A 380 24.17 12.80 10.69
CA ALA A 380 23.10 13.12 11.61
C ALA A 380 22.57 14.55 11.38
N HIS A 381 23.45 15.53 11.24
CA HIS A 381 23.05 16.92 11.02
C HIS A 381 22.35 17.13 9.67
N ASN A 382 22.96 16.69 8.57
CA ASN A 382 22.47 17.01 7.22
C ASN A 382 21.34 16.10 6.72
N VAL A 383 21.27 14.86 7.21
CA VAL A 383 20.32 13.85 6.73
C VAL A 383 19.15 13.68 7.69
N LEU A 384 19.44 13.66 9.00
CA LEU A 384 18.44 13.39 10.04
C LEU A 384 17.83 14.69 10.59
N PHE A 385 18.64 15.62 11.10
CA PHE A 385 18.14 16.83 11.78
C PHE A 385 17.74 17.96 10.84
N ASN A 386 18.40 18.12 9.69
CA ASN A 386 18.07 19.17 8.71
C ASN A 386 16.69 18.98 8.05
N VAL A 387 16.07 17.82 8.21
CA VAL A 387 14.73 17.51 7.69
C VAL A 387 13.82 17.19 8.87
N SER A 388 12.89 18.11 9.18
CA SER A 388 12.12 18.12 10.43
C SER A 388 11.29 16.86 10.70
N ASN A 389 10.77 16.21 9.66
CA ASN A 389 9.95 15.01 9.74
C ASN A 389 10.72 13.72 9.42
N ARG A 390 12.05 13.74 9.24
CA ARG A 390 12.81 12.56 8.79
C ARG A 390 12.61 11.34 9.68
N PHE A 391 12.57 11.55 11.00
CA PHE A 391 12.38 10.48 11.96
C PHE A 391 10.97 9.88 11.87
N SER A 392 9.90 10.68 11.78
CA SER A 392 8.52 10.17 11.64
C SER A 392 8.31 9.51 10.27
N GLU A 393 8.83 10.12 9.21
CA GLU A 393 8.75 9.64 7.83
C GLU A 393 9.22 8.18 7.72
N TYR A 394 10.38 7.84 8.30
CA TYR A 394 10.96 6.50 8.16
C TYR A 394 10.73 5.56 9.34
N LEU A 395 10.43 6.04 10.55
CA LEU A 395 10.11 5.14 11.68
C LEU A 395 8.62 4.80 11.76
N LEU A 396 7.73 5.74 11.40
CA LEU A 396 6.30 5.63 11.64
C LEU A 396 5.48 5.55 10.34
N GLU A 397 5.78 6.40 9.36
CA GLU A 397 4.92 6.59 8.17
C GLU A 397 5.32 5.69 6.98
N CYS A 398 6.61 5.38 6.82
CA CYS A 398 7.12 4.63 5.67
C CYS A 398 6.40 3.28 5.57
N PRO A 399 5.76 2.93 4.43
CA PRO A 399 4.96 1.71 4.33
C PRO A 399 5.81 0.43 4.33
N SER A 400 7.08 0.53 3.96
CA SER A 400 7.99 -0.62 3.85
C SER A 400 8.61 -0.98 5.20
N ALA A 401 8.15 -2.07 5.82
CA ALA A 401 8.66 -2.57 7.11
C ALA A 401 10.18 -2.81 7.10
N GLU A 402 10.72 -3.23 5.96
CA GLU A 402 12.16 -3.47 5.76
C GLU A 402 12.96 -2.18 5.78
N VAL A 403 12.44 -1.10 5.18
CA VAL A 403 13.06 0.22 5.19
C VAL A 403 12.97 0.82 6.59
N ARG A 404 11.81 0.71 7.27
CA ARG A 404 11.66 1.11 8.68
C ARG A 404 12.70 0.42 9.56
N GLY A 405 12.86 -0.90 9.40
CA GLY A 405 13.83 -1.70 10.14
C GLY A 405 15.29 -1.30 9.86
N ALA A 406 15.65 -1.06 8.59
CA ALA A 406 16.99 -0.59 8.22
C ALA A 406 17.29 0.81 8.78
N PHE A 407 16.30 1.72 8.75
CA PHE A 407 16.44 3.06 9.30
C PHE A 407 16.54 3.06 10.83
N ALA A 408 15.72 2.27 11.53
CA ALA A 408 15.84 2.09 12.98
C ALA A 408 17.21 1.54 13.39
N LYS A 409 17.71 0.52 12.67
CA LYS A 409 19.08 -0.01 12.84
C LYS A 409 20.14 1.05 12.63
N LEU A 410 19.98 1.90 11.63
CA LEU A 410 20.92 2.99 11.34
C LEU A 410 20.98 4.00 12.49
N ILE A 411 19.83 4.39 13.06
CA ILE A 411 19.80 5.28 14.24
C ILE A 411 20.49 4.63 15.43
N VAL A 412 20.19 3.36 15.72
CA VAL A 412 20.84 2.58 16.80
C VAL A 412 22.35 2.53 16.61
N PHE A 413 22.81 2.28 15.39
CA PHE A 413 24.23 2.22 15.05
C PHE A 413 24.93 3.56 15.30
N ILE A 414 24.36 4.66 14.79
CA ILE A 414 24.95 5.99 14.99
C ILE A 414 24.95 6.36 16.47
N ALA A 415 23.85 6.14 17.18
CA ALA A 415 23.74 6.42 18.61
C ALA A 415 24.77 5.62 19.44
N HIS A 416 25.03 4.36 19.09
CA HIS A 416 26.01 3.52 19.78
C HIS A 416 27.44 4.05 19.62
N PHE A 417 27.89 4.22 18.38
CA PHE A 417 29.25 4.69 18.12
C PHE A 417 29.47 6.14 18.56
N SER A 418 28.41 6.95 18.63
CA SER A 418 28.50 8.33 19.10
C SER A 418 28.43 8.53 20.61
N LEU A 419 28.27 7.47 21.40
CA LEU A 419 28.43 7.57 22.87
C LEU A 419 29.84 8.02 23.26
N GLN A 420 30.86 7.61 22.49
CA GLN A 420 32.27 7.86 22.78
C GLN A 420 32.84 9.10 22.05
N ASP A 421 32.03 9.78 21.25
CA ASP A 421 32.49 10.92 20.41
C ASP A 421 32.75 12.21 21.20
N GLY A 422 32.28 12.27 22.45
CA GLY A 422 32.29 13.46 23.29
C GLY A 422 31.12 14.42 23.02
N PRO A 423 31.16 15.63 23.60
CA PRO A 423 30.11 16.63 23.44
C PRO A 423 29.92 17.05 21.98
N CYS A 424 28.66 17.25 21.60
CA CYS A 424 28.24 17.60 20.27
C CYS A 424 27.35 18.86 20.33
N PRO A 425 27.59 19.87 19.47
CA PRO A 425 26.73 21.06 19.40
C PRO A 425 25.26 20.69 19.20
N SER A 426 24.36 21.41 19.86
CA SER A 426 22.93 21.18 19.70
C SER A 426 22.53 21.32 18.23
N PRO A 427 21.84 20.33 17.64
CA PRO A 427 21.32 20.42 16.28
C PRO A 427 20.11 21.37 16.19
N PHE A 428 19.55 21.81 17.32
CA PHE A 428 18.42 22.73 17.38
C PHE A 428 18.90 24.13 17.76
N ALA A 429 18.80 25.09 16.82
CA ALA A 429 18.99 26.50 17.14
C ALA A 429 17.82 26.97 18.02
N SER A 430 18.01 27.08 19.33
CA SER A 430 17.03 27.69 20.23
C SER A 430 17.42 29.14 20.53
N PRO A 431 16.62 30.14 20.17
CA PRO A 431 16.78 31.50 20.66
C PRO A 431 16.15 31.60 22.05
N GLY A 432 16.93 31.49 23.12
CA GLY A 432 16.45 31.74 24.49
C GLY A 432 17.47 31.45 25.60
N PRO A 433 17.31 32.01 26.82
CA PRO A 433 18.32 31.99 27.89
C PRO A 433 18.48 30.64 28.61
N SER A 434 17.85 29.57 28.12
CA SER A 434 17.88 28.21 28.69
C SER A 434 18.92 27.30 28.01
N SER A 435 19.98 27.86 27.45
CA SER A 435 21.02 27.15 26.68
C SER A 435 22.02 26.37 27.55
N GLN A 436 22.18 26.72 28.84
CA GLN A 436 23.20 26.12 29.71
C GLN A 436 23.00 24.61 30.02
N ALA A 437 21.81 24.04 29.78
CA ALA A 437 21.53 22.62 30.05
C ALA A 437 21.93 21.66 28.91
N TYR A 438 22.28 22.17 27.73
CA TYR A 438 22.52 21.36 26.52
C TYR A 438 23.99 21.33 26.06
N ASP A 439 24.88 22.05 26.73
CA ASP A 439 26.26 22.28 26.25
C ASP A 439 27.21 21.07 26.37
N ASN A 440 26.79 19.97 27.02
CA ASN A 440 27.62 18.79 27.27
C ASN A 440 27.02 17.46 26.77
N LEU A 441 26.05 17.50 25.84
CA LEU A 441 25.38 16.29 25.36
C LEU A 441 26.12 15.66 24.19
N SER A 442 26.14 14.33 24.14
CA SER A 442 26.67 13.58 23.00
C SER A 442 25.71 13.62 21.81
N LEU A 443 26.20 13.28 20.61
CA LEU A 443 25.32 13.11 19.45
C LEU A 443 24.28 11.99 19.69
N SER A 444 24.63 10.96 20.45
CA SER A 444 23.71 9.91 20.87
C SER A 444 22.52 10.48 21.67
N ASP A 445 22.79 11.38 22.62
CA ASP A 445 21.74 12.01 23.44
C ASP A 445 20.76 12.80 22.58
N HIS A 446 21.28 13.57 21.62
CA HIS A 446 20.43 14.34 20.69
C HIS A 446 19.56 13.44 19.83
N LEU A 447 20.10 12.32 19.32
CA LEU A 447 19.35 11.35 18.52
C LEU A 447 18.22 10.71 19.32
N LEU A 448 18.52 10.19 20.51
CA LEU A 448 17.53 9.53 21.35
C LEU A 448 16.44 10.51 21.83
N ARG A 449 16.82 11.75 22.17
CA ARG A 449 15.84 12.80 22.51
C ARG A 449 14.94 13.16 21.33
N ALA A 450 15.48 13.21 20.11
CA ALA A 450 14.67 13.46 18.92
C ALA A 450 13.67 12.32 18.67
N VAL A 451 14.10 11.07 18.82
CA VAL A 451 13.21 9.89 18.70
C VAL A 451 12.16 9.88 19.83
N LEU A 452 12.52 10.21 21.07
CA LEU A 452 11.57 10.32 22.18
C LEU A 452 10.58 11.48 21.98
N ASN A 453 11.01 12.59 21.38
CA ASN A 453 10.13 13.73 21.09
C ASN A 453 9.01 13.39 20.09
N LEU A 454 9.14 12.31 19.29
CA LEU A 454 8.05 11.82 18.46
C LEU A 454 6.80 11.43 19.28
N LEU A 455 6.97 11.05 20.56
CA LEU A 455 5.86 10.73 21.47
C LEU A 455 4.94 11.92 21.73
N ARG A 456 5.42 13.17 21.55
CA ARG A 456 4.63 14.38 21.82
C ARG A 456 3.48 14.59 20.85
N ARG A 457 3.59 14.10 19.61
CA ARG A 457 2.57 14.29 18.57
C ARG A 457 2.54 13.15 17.56
N GLU A 458 3.68 12.93 16.89
CA GLU A 458 3.79 12.06 15.72
C GLU A 458 3.37 10.61 15.97
N VAL A 459 3.69 10.06 17.15
CA VAL A 459 3.33 8.68 17.52
C VAL A 459 1.82 8.50 17.65
N SER A 460 1.10 9.50 18.17
CA SER A 460 -0.35 9.44 18.32
C SER A 460 -1.09 9.50 16.97
N GLU A 461 -0.53 10.22 15.99
CA GLU A 461 -1.09 10.39 14.65
C GLU A 461 -0.74 9.20 13.74
N HIS A 462 0.52 8.74 13.79
CA HIS A 462 1.08 7.74 12.88
C HIS A 462 1.29 6.35 13.53
N GLY A 463 0.55 6.06 14.61
CA GLY A 463 0.70 4.86 15.46
C GLY A 463 0.37 3.49 14.87
N ARG A 464 0.39 3.30 13.54
CA ARG A 464 0.20 1.96 12.92
C ARG A 464 1.42 1.05 13.06
N HIS A 465 2.61 1.61 13.28
CA HIS A 465 3.89 0.90 13.26
C HIS A 465 4.70 1.06 14.56
N LEU A 466 3.99 1.12 15.70
CA LEU A 466 4.56 1.34 17.03
C LEU A 466 5.56 0.28 17.46
N GLN A 467 5.33 -0.97 17.05
CA GLN A 467 6.22 -2.08 17.40
C GLN A 467 7.66 -1.82 16.94
N GLN A 468 7.86 -1.30 15.71
CA GLN A 468 9.19 -0.99 15.19
C GLN A 468 9.83 0.21 15.91
N TYR A 469 9.02 1.23 16.27
CA TYR A 469 9.47 2.37 17.04
C TYR A 469 10.03 1.94 18.40
N PHE A 470 9.29 1.16 19.19
CA PHE A 470 9.77 0.67 20.49
C PHE A 470 10.90 -0.36 20.35
N ASN A 471 10.91 -1.14 19.27
CA ASN A 471 11.99 -2.08 19.00
C ASN A 471 13.35 -1.39 18.80
N LEU A 472 13.40 -0.13 18.36
CA LEU A 472 14.63 0.67 18.32
C LEU A 472 15.30 0.73 19.68
N PHE A 473 14.53 0.98 20.74
CA PHE A 473 15.04 1.06 22.11
C PHE A 473 15.44 -0.32 22.66
N VAL A 474 14.72 -1.39 22.30
CA VAL A 474 15.13 -2.77 22.62
C VAL A 474 16.48 -3.09 21.98
N MET A 475 16.65 -2.74 20.70
CA MET A 475 17.90 -2.95 19.98
C MET A 475 19.05 -2.18 20.62
N TYR A 476 18.82 -0.93 21.02
CA TYR A 476 19.81 -0.10 21.68
C TYR A 476 20.20 -0.65 23.06
N ALA A 477 19.21 -1.00 23.89
CA ALA A 477 19.44 -1.56 25.23
C ALA A 477 20.22 -2.89 25.20
N ASN A 478 20.08 -3.68 24.14
CA ASN A 478 20.76 -4.97 24.00
C ASN A 478 22.24 -4.85 23.56
N LEU A 479 22.75 -3.66 23.23
CA LEU A 479 24.16 -3.49 22.84
C LEU A 479 25.13 -3.57 24.02
N GLY A 480 24.73 -3.11 25.20
CA GLY A 480 25.63 -3.09 26.35
C GLY A 480 25.14 -2.29 27.55
N VAL A 481 25.99 -2.24 28.57
CA VAL A 481 25.72 -1.54 29.84
C VAL A 481 25.71 -0.03 29.64
N ALA A 482 26.54 0.51 28.74
CA ALA A 482 26.62 1.94 28.47
C ALA A 482 25.29 2.48 27.89
N GLU A 483 24.68 1.73 26.98
CA GLU A 483 23.42 2.06 26.33
C GLU A 483 22.26 2.00 27.30
N LYS A 484 22.19 0.94 28.13
CA LYS A 484 21.23 0.84 29.23
C LYS A 484 21.36 2.01 30.21
N THR A 485 22.60 2.37 30.57
CA THR A 485 22.89 3.52 31.43
C THR A 485 22.37 4.83 30.81
N GLN A 486 22.57 5.03 29.51
CA GLN A 486 22.09 6.22 28.83
C GLN A 486 20.55 6.29 28.80
N LEU A 487 19.87 5.18 28.47
CA LEU A 487 18.40 5.13 28.47
C LEU A 487 17.80 5.38 29.86
N LEU A 488 18.45 4.87 30.92
CA LEU A 488 18.08 5.16 32.31
C LEU A 488 18.26 6.65 32.64
N LYS A 489 19.41 7.25 32.29
CA LYS A 489 19.64 8.69 32.48
C LYS A 489 18.65 9.57 31.71
N LEU A 490 18.19 9.12 30.54
CA LEU A 490 17.14 9.78 29.75
C LEU A 490 15.71 9.52 30.28
N ASN A 491 15.56 8.78 31.38
CA ASN A 491 14.29 8.52 32.04
C ASN A 491 13.27 7.83 31.11
N VAL A 492 13.77 6.95 30.23
CA VAL A 492 12.97 6.18 29.27
C VAL A 492 11.95 5.28 29.97
N PRO A 493 12.27 4.55 31.07
CA PRO A 493 11.27 3.73 31.75
C PRO A 493 10.05 4.53 32.20
N ALA A 494 10.23 5.66 32.89
CA ALA A 494 9.11 6.49 33.34
C ALA A 494 8.29 7.01 32.16
N THR A 495 8.96 7.49 31.11
CA THR A 495 8.28 7.99 29.90
C THR A 495 7.42 6.90 29.25
N PHE A 496 7.96 5.69 29.12
CA PHE A 496 7.24 4.57 28.51
C PHE A 496 6.12 4.04 29.37
N MET A 497 6.31 3.97 30.70
CA MET A 497 5.25 3.61 31.63
C MET A 497 4.08 4.61 31.57
N LEU A 498 4.36 5.90 31.48
CA LEU A 498 3.34 6.94 31.31
C LEU A 498 2.62 6.81 29.96
N VAL A 499 3.34 6.50 28.88
CA VAL A 499 2.71 6.24 27.56
C VAL A 499 1.76 5.04 27.63
N ALA A 500 2.13 3.96 28.33
CA ALA A 500 1.26 2.79 28.51
C ALA A 500 0.00 3.12 29.33
N LEU A 501 0.05 4.15 30.18
CA LEU A 501 -1.07 4.66 30.97
C LEU A 501 -1.88 5.76 30.25
N ASP A 502 -1.57 6.08 28.99
CA ASP A 502 -2.14 7.23 28.27
C ASP A 502 -1.87 8.59 28.94
N GLU A 503 -0.88 8.66 29.84
CA GLU A 503 -0.38 9.85 30.55
C GLU A 503 0.98 10.32 29.99
N GLY A 504 1.31 9.88 28.78
CA GLY A 504 2.58 10.19 28.12
C GLY A 504 2.78 11.68 27.78
N PRO A 505 3.95 12.05 27.22
CA PRO A 505 4.26 13.44 26.89
C PRO A 505 3.44 14.03 25.73
N GLY A 506 2.58 13.23 25.09
CA GLY A 506 1.71 13.63 23.98
C GLY A 506 0.31 13.01 24.12
N PRO A 507 -0.56 13.20 23.11
CA PRO A 507 -1.91 12.67 23.15
C PRO A 507 -1.95 11.13 23.28
N PRO A 508 -3.02 10.58 23.88
CA PRO A 508 -3.25 9.13 23.92
C PRO A 508 -3.22 8.51 22.53
N ILE A 509 -2.76 7.26 22.44
CA ILE A 509 -2.65 6.54 21.17
C ILE A 509 -4.05 6.13 20.72
N LYS A 510 -4.54 6.71 19.62
CA LYS A 510 -5.93 6.56 19.15
C LYS A 510 -6.26 5.19 18.52
N TYR A 511 -5.31 4.26 18.46
CA TYR A 511 -5.46 3.00 17.76
C TYR A 511 -6.00 1.90 18.68
N GLN A 512 -7.09 1.26 18.27
CA GLN A 512 -7.85 0.27 19.07
C GLN A 512 -7.02 -0.97 19.50
N TYR A 513 -5.91 -1.27 18.79
CA TYR A 513 -5.02 -2.41 19.07
C TYR A 513 -3.55 -1.98 18.98
N ALA A 514 -3.14 -1.00 19.79
CA ALA A 514 -1.74 -0.60 19.84
C ALA A 514 -0.86 -1.72 20.43
N GLU A 515 0.05 -2.27 19.62
CA GLU A 515 1.00 -3.31 20.08
C GLU A 515 2.14 -2.69 20.92
N LEU A 516 1.93 -2.59 22.24
CA LEU A 516 2.91 -2.05 23.19
C LEU A 516 3.89 -3.09 23.75
N GLY A 517 3.88 -4.34 23.28
CA GLY A 517 4.73 -5.41 23.82
C GLY A 517 6.23 -5.06 23.89
N LYS A 518 6.76 -4.39 22.86
CA LYS A 518 8.16 -3.93 22.83
C LYS A 518 8.45 -2.78 23.81
N LEU A 519 7.46 -1.95 24.13
CA LEU A 519 7.56 -0.93 25.18
C LEU A 519 7.80 -1.62 26.53
N TYR A 520 6.98 -2.60 26.87
CA TYR A 520 7.12 -3.36 28.12
C TYR A 520 8.45 -4.12 28.20
N THR A 521 8.95 -4.65 27.07
CA THR A 521 10.30 -5.23 27.00
C THR A 521 11.38 -4.24 27.43
N VAL A 522 11.36 -3.00 26.92
CA VAL A 522 12.35 -1.97 27.29
C VAL A 522 12.26 -1.64 28.78
N VAL A 523 11.04 -1.46 29.29
CA VAL A 523 10.82 -1.17 30.72
C VAL A 523 11.38 -2.30 31.60
N SER A 524 11.05 -3.57 31.29
CA SER A 524 11.57 -4.75 31.98
C SER A 524 13.10 -4.77 32.01
N GLN A 525 13.74 -4.67 30.84
CA GLN A 525 15.19 -4.76 30.71
C GLN A 525 15.92 -3.69 31.50
N LEU A 526 15.41 -2.45 31.49
CA LEU A 526 16.06 -1.33 32.17
C LEU A 526 15.84 -1.36 33.69
N ILE A 527 14.63 -1.68 34.16
CA ILE A 527 14.34 -1.72 35.61
C ILE A 527 15.10 -2.85 36.29
N ARG A 528 15.22 -4.01 35.65
CA ARG A 528 16.03 -5.15 36.16
C ARG A 528 17.53 -4.87 36.26
N CYS A 529 18.00 -3.75 35.71
CA CYS A 529 19.38 -3.27 35.87
C CYS A 529 19.54 -2.28 37.03
N CYS A 530 18.46 -1.89 37.71
CA CYS A 530 18.47 -0.88 38.78
C CYS A 530 18.50 -1.52 40.18
N ASN A 531 19.01 -0.78 41.16
CA ASN A 531 18.96 -1.18 42.55
C ASN A 531 17.56 -0.91 43.14
N VAL A 532 16.90 -1.96 43.62
CA VAL A 532 15.57 -1.92 44.27
C VAL A 532 15.61 -2.35 45.75
N ALA A 533 16.81 -2.49 46.34
CA ALA A 533 16.97 -2.99 47.71
C ALA A 533 16.23 -2.16 48.77
N SER A 534 16.01 -0.86 48.54
CA SER A 534 15.22 0.01 49.42
C SER A 534 13.73 -0.36 49.51
N ARG A 535 13.25 -1.23 48.62
CA ARG A 535 11.88 -1.75 48.60
C ARG A 535 11.79 -3.21 49.06
N MET A 536 12.92 -3.81 49.41
CA MET A 536 13.00 -5.21 49.82
C MET A 536 12.95 -5.32 51.36
N GLN A 537 12.16 -6.26 51.85
CA GLN A 537 11.92 -6.55 53.26
C GLN A 537 11.75 -8.06 53.44
N SER A 538 12.44 -8.65 54.42
CA SER A 538 12.23 -10.06 54.78
C SER A 538 10.93 -10.25 55.57
N SER A 539 10.27 -11.39 55.36
CA SER A 539 9.12 -11.82 56.18
C SER A 539 9.52 -12.16 57.61
N ILE A 540 10.80 -12.44 57.85
CA ILE A 540 11.34 -12.75 59.17
C ILE A 540 11.89 -11.44 59.77
N ASN A 541 11.24 -10.96 60.83
CA ASN A 541 11.63 -9.74 61.52
C ASN A 541 13.10 -9.80 61.97
N GLY A 542 13.89 -8.79 61.59
CA GLY A 542 15.31 -8.66 61.92
C GLY A 542 16.27 -9.32 60.92
N ASN A 543 15.77 -10.11 59.96
CA ASN A 543 16.61 -10.65 58.89
C ASN A 543 16.78 -9.65 57.73
N THR A 544 17.97 -9.65 57.13
CA THR A 544 18.23 -8.92 55.89
C THR A 544 17.52 -9.61 54.70
N PRO A 545 16.95 -8.85 53.74
CA PRO A 545 16.37 -9.43 52.54
C PRO A 545 17.39 -10.28 51.75
N LEU A 546 16.92 -11.37 51.14
CA LEU A 546 17.73 -12.20 50.23
C LEU A 546 18.14 -11.42 48.98
N SER A 547 19.32 -11.74 48.43
CA SER A 547 19.77 -11.16 47.15
C SER A 547 18.81 -11.55 46.01
N ASN A 548 18.46 -10.58 45.15
CA ASN A 548 17.47 -10.77 44.10
C ASN A 548 18.06 -11.52 42.88
N PRO A 549 17.64 -12.76 42.59
CA PRO A 549 18.18 -13.57 41.49
C PRO A 549 17.61 -13.18 40.13
N TYR A 550 16.57 -12.34 40.08
CA TYR A 550 15.86 -11.98 38.86
C TYR A 550 16.35 -10.67 38.23
N GLY A 551 17.51 -10.15 38.65
CA GLY A 551 18.19 -9.04 37.96
C GLY A 551 18.67 -9.41 36.56
N ASP A 552 19.32 -8.48 35.87
CA ASP A 552 20.01 -8.78 34.62
C ASP A 552 21.18 -9.76 34.86
N PRO A 553 21.20 -10.94 34.21
CA PRO A 553 22.24 -11.95 34.45
C PRO A 553 23.63 -11.49 33.98
N ASN A 554 23.72 -10.48 33.12
CA ASN A 554 24.98 -9.96 32.62
C ASN A 554 25.60 -8.88 33.52
N LEU A 555 24.93 -8.52 34.63
CA LEU A 555 25.39 -7.51 35.57
C LEU A 555 25.79 -8.15 36.90
N SER A 556 27.00 -7.84 37.36
CA SER A 556 27.46 -8.21 38.71
C SER A 556 26.97 -7.26 39.79
N GLN A 557 26.62 -6.02 39.42
CA GLN A 557 26.07 -4.98 40.28
C GLN A 557 25.04 -4.15 39.52
N PRO A 558 24.03 -3.58 40.19
CA PRO A 558 23.08 -2.67 39.55
C PRO A 558 23.77 -1.43 38.97
N ILE A 559 23.26 -0.93 37.83
CA ILE A 559 23.80 0.25 37.13
C ILE A 559 23.63 1.52 37.97
N MET A 560 22.44 1.71 38.55
CA MET A 560 22.09 2.88 39.35
C MET A 560 20.89 2.58 40.26
N ALA A 561 20.64 3.45 41.24
CA ALA A 561 19.40 3.41 42.01
C ALA A 561 18.20 3.66 41.10
N LEU A 562 17.08 2.99 41.38
CA LEU A 562 15.84 3.21 40.65
C LEU A 562 15.39 4.68 40.82
N GLN A 563 15.07 5.33 39.71
CA GLN A 563 14.61 6.71 39.70
C GLN A 563 13.26 6.83 40.43
N GLN A 564 13.08 7.91 41.20
CA GLN A 564 11.92 8.04 42.09
C GLN A 564 10.58 7.99 41.34
N ASN A 565 10.48 8.69 40.21
CA ASN A 565 9.29 8.67 39.36
C ASN A 565 8.95 7.26 38.81
N VAL A 566 9.95 6.46 38.45
CA VAL A 566 9.75 5.07 38.04
C VAL A 566 9.24 4.27 39.23
N ALA A 567 9.83 4.48 40.42
CA ALA A 567 9.40 3.82 41.64
C ALA A 567 7.95 4.20 42.03
N ASP A 568 7.56 5.46 41.85
CA ASP A 568 6.20 5.94 42.14
C ASP A 568 5.17 5.30 41.19
N ILE A 569 5.47 5.25 39.88
CA ILE A 569 4.55 4.64 38.91
C ILE A 569 4.47 3.11 39.12
N LEU A 570 5.60 2.45 39.41
CA LEU A 570 5.64 0.98 39.51
C LEU A 570 5.12 0.46 40.86
N PHE A 571 5.58 1.02 41.97
CA PHE A 571 5.32 0.46 43.31
C PHE A 571 4.20 1.15 44.07
N VAL A 572 3.82 2.37 43.70
CA VAL A 572 2.77 3.13 44.40
C VAL A 572 1.46 3.13 43.62
N ARG A 573 1.51 3.32 42.30
CA ARG A 573 0.32 3.31 41.44
C ARG A 573 -0.03 1.89 41.00
N THR A 574 -1.18 1.38 41.44
CA THR A 574 -1.67 0.05 41.03
C THR A 574 -2.09 -0.01 39.56
N SER A 575 -2.41 1.14 38.94
CA SER A 575 -2.87 1.24 37.55
C SER A 575 -1.86 0.68 36.54
N TYR A 576 -0.55 0.89 36.76
CA TYR A 576 0.47 0.37 35.84
C TYR A 576 0.58 -1.16 35.93
N VAL A 577 0.55 -1.71 37.15
CA VAL A 577 0.58 -3.16 37.38
C VAL A 577 -0.63 -3.84 36.73
N LYS A 578 -1.81 -3.23 36.88
CA LYS A 578 -3.02 -3.67 36.16
C LYS A 578 -2.81 -3.66 34.66
N LYS A 579 -2.34 -2.54 34.11
CA LYS A 579 -2.17 -2.35 32.67
C LYS A 579 -1.18 -3.35 32.05
N ILE A 580 -0.04 -3.60 32.69
CA ILE A 580 0.96 -4.55 32.18
C ILE A 580 0.47 -6.02 32.25
N ILE A 581 -0.32 -6.36 33.27
CA ILE A 581 -0.94 -7.70 33.39
C ILE A 581 -2.01 -7.89 32.30
N GLU A 582 -2.86 -6.88 32.06
CA GLU A 582 -3.91 -6.93 31.03
C GLU A 582 -3.32 -7.00 29.62
N ASP A 583 -2.34 -6.16 29.30
CA ASP A 583 -1.82 -6.02 27.94
C ASP A 583 -0.79 -7.11 27.55
N CYS A 584 -0.06 -7.69 28.52
CA CYS A 584 1.16 -8.46 28.24
C CYS A 584 1.45 -9.63 29.21
N SER A 585 0.43 -10.22 29.85
CA SER A 585 0.59 -11.35 30.79
C SER A 585 1.33 -12.57 30.24
N ASN A 586 1.27 -12.83 28.93
CA ASN A 586 1.98 -13.95 28.27
C ASN A 586 3.45 -13.63 27.90
N SER A 587 3.92 -12.41 28.12
CA SER A 587 5.26 -11.97 27.74
C SER A 587 6.30 -12.42 28.77
N GLU A 588 7.33 -13.12 28.31
CA GLU A 588 8.46 -13.56 29.16
C GLU A 588 9.10 -12.38 29.92
N GLU A 589 9.18 -11.21 29.28
CA GLU A 589 9.74 -10.01 29.88
C GLU A 589 8.85 -9.42 30.98
N THR A 590 7.53 -9.56 30.85
CA THR A 590 6.60 -9.16 31.91
C THR A 590 6.74 -10.07 33.13
N ILE A 591 6.82 -11.39 32.91
CA ILE A 591 7.07 -12.36 33.99
C ILE A 591 8.38 -12.05 34.71
N LYS A 592 9.46 -11.78 33.96
CA LYS A 592 10.78 -11.40 34.50
C LYS A 592 10.74 -10.13 35.34
N LEU A 593 10.04 -9.09 34.87
CA LEU A 593 9.90 -7.83 35.60
C LEU A 593 9.09 -8.04 36.89
N LEU A 594 7.93 -8.69 36.82
CA LEU A 594 7.09 -8.91 37.99
C LEU A 594 7.79 -9.77 39.05
N ARG A 595 8.51 -10.83 38.64
CA ARG A 595 9.34 -11.63 39.56
C ARG A 595 10.43 -10.80 40.23
N PHE A 596 11.15 -9.98 39.45
CA PHE A 596 12.17 -9.09 39.98
C PHE A 596 11.60 -8.11 41.02
N CYS A 597 10.42 -7.55 40.78
CA CYS A 597 9.79 -6.59 41.68
C CYS A 597 9.06 -7.21 42.87
N CYS A 598 8.61 -8.48 42.77
CA CYS A 598 7.97 -9.21 43.87
C CYS A 598 8.99 -9.80 44.87
N TRP A 599 10.22 -10.06 44.45
CA TRP A 599 11.26 -10.67 45.29
C TRP A 599 11.51 -9.86 46.57
N GLU A 600 11.27 -10.50 47.72
CA GLU A 600 11.38 -9.89 49.04
C GLU A 600 10.55 -8.59 49.17
N ASN A 601 9.44 -8.45 48.45
CA ASN A 601 8.63 -7.23 48.46
C ASN A 601 7.16 -7.56 48.71
N PRO A 602 6.68 -7.48 49.97
CA PRO A 602 5.33 -7.89 50.33
C PRO A 602 4.24 -7.00 49.71
N GLN A 603 4.47 -5.68 49.68
CA GLN A 603 3.49 -4.72 49.17
C GLN A 603 3.24 -4.90 47.67
N PHE A 604 4.32 -5.01 46.89
CA PHE A 604 4.21 -5.22 45.45
C PHE A 604 3.68 -6.62 45.14
N SER A 605 4.14 -7.66 45.86
CA SER A 605 3.61 -9.03 45.74
C SER A 605 2.10 -9.08 45.97
N SER A 606 1.60 -8.40 47.01
CA SER A 606 0.17 -8.33 47.32
C SER A 606 -0.62 -7.63 46.21
N THR A 607 -0.08 -6.55 45.64
CA THR A 607 -0.71 -5.83 44.51
C THR A 607 -0.82 -6.71 43.26
N VAL A 608 0.27 -7.40 42.90
CA VAL A 608 0.29 -8.32 41.74
C VAL A 608 -0.67 -9.49 41.96
N LEU A 609 -0.69 -10.08 43.16
CA LEU A 609 -1.62 -11.15 43.49
C LEU A 609 -3.08 -10.68 43.44
N SER A 610 -3.38 -9.50 43.98
CA SER A 610 -4.73 -8.94 43.99
C SER A 610 -5.28 -8.77 42.56
N GLU A 611 -4.45 -8.27 41.65
CA GLU A 611 -4.84 -8.10 40.24
C GLU A 611 -4.94 -9.45 39.51
N LEU A 612 -4.01 -10.39 39.72
CA LEU A 612 -4.08 -11.71 39.09
C LEU A 612 -5.32 -12.49 39.54
N LEU A 613 -5.66 -12.46 40.84
CA LEU A 613 -6.87 -13.08 41.36
C LEU A 613 -8.13 -12.42 40.77
N TRP A 614 -8.12 -11.10 40.57
CA TRP A 614 -9.20 -10.39 39.89
C TRP A 614 -9.38 -10.86 38.44
N GLN A 615 -8.31 -10.92 37.65
CA GLN A 615 -8.36 -11.41 36.27
C GLN A 615 -8.80 -12.88 36.22
N VAL A 616 -8.31 -13.72 37.12
CA VAL A 616 -8.73 -15.13 37.23
C VAL A 616 -10.20 -15.26 37.59
N ALA A 617 -10.76 -14.35 38.38
CA ALA A 617 -12.15 -14.36 38.79
C ALA A 617 -13.13 -13.85 37.72
N TYR A 618 -12.72 -12.88 36.89
CA TYR A 618 -13.66 -12.13 36.04
C TYR A 618 -13.36 -12.17 34.53
N SER A 619 -12.13 -12.44 34.08
CA SER A 619 -11.80 -12.45 32.65
C SER A 619 -12.47 -13.62 31.91
N TYR A 620 -12.58 -13.54 30.58
CA TYR A 620 -13.21 -14.60 29.81
C TYR A 620 -12.45 -15.93 29.91
N THR A 621 -13.17 -17.04 29.91
CA THR A 621 -12.59 -18.38 30.14
C THR A 621 -11.47 -18.76 29.15
N TYR A 622 -11.51 -18.24 27.92
CA TYR A 622 -10.49 -18.49 26.89
C TYR A 622 -9.23 -17.60 27.04
N GLU A 623 -9.28 -16.56 27.88
CA GLU A 623 -8.16 -15.64 28.20
C GLU A 623 -7.50 -15.95 29.55
N LEU A 624 -8.03 -16.91 30.33
CA LEU A 624 -7.56 -17.20 31.69
C LEU A 624 -6.15 -17.78 31.77
N ARG A 625 -5.75 -18.55 30.76
CA ARG A 625 -4.49 -19.30 30.78
C ARG A 625 -3.26 -18.41 31.03
N PRO A 626 -3.03 -17.31 30.29
CA PRO A 626 -1.93 -16.38 30.58
C PRO A 626 -1.89 -15.88 32.03
N TYR A 627 -3.04 -15.56 32.64
CA TYR A 627 -3.09 -15.08 34.02
C TYR A 627 -2.77 -16.18 35.04
N LEU A 628 -3.26 -17.39 34.82
CA LEU A 628 -2.98 -18.55 35.69
C LEU A 628 -1.51 -19.01 35.57
N ASP A 629 -0.95 -18.98 34.36
CA ASP A 629 0.47 -19.28 34.14
C ASP A 629 1.34 -18.24 34.85
N LEU A 630 1.01 -16.95 34.73
CA LEU A 630 1.70 -15.86 35.44
C LEU A 630 1.54 -15.97 36.96
N LEU A 631 0.33 -16.23 37.47
CA LEU A 631 0.06 -16.49 38.89
C LEU A 631 0.95 -17.62 39.42
N LEU A 632 0.99 -18.75 38.72
CA LEU A 632 1.87 -19.86 39.08
C LEU A 632 3.34 -19.42 39.15
N GLN A 633 3.82 -18.63 38.17
CA GLN A 633 5.20 -18.12 38.21
C GLN A 633 5.50 -17.21 39.42
N ILE A 634 4.51 -16.44 39.90
CA ILE A 634 4.63 -15.59 41.10
C ILE A 634 4.59 -16.42 42.39
N LEU A 635 3.76 -17.46 42.46
CA LEU A 635 3.67 -18.36 43.61
C LEU A 635 4.93 -19.22 43.78
N LEU A 636 5.61 -19.53 42.67
CA LEU A 636 6.88 -20.29 42.67
C LEU A 636 8.12 -19.43 42.99
N ILE A 637 7.96 -18.16 43.37
CA ILE A 637 9.10 -17.35 43.83
C ILE A 637 9.57 -17.87 45.19
N GLU A 638 10.82 -18.31 45.27
CA GLU A 638 11.45 -18.91 46.45
C GLU A 638 12.18 -17.86 47.30
N ASP A 639 11.41 -16.92 47.86
CA ASP A 639 11.91 -15.92 48.82
C ASP A 639 11.25 -16.13 50.20
N SER A 640 11.59 -15.28 51.17
CA SER A 640 11.01 -15.37 52.52
C SER A 640 9.48 -15.20 52.58
N TRP A 641 8.84 -14.66 51.54
CA TRP A 641 7.39 -14.41 51.45
C TRP A 641 6.61 -15.47 50.68
N GLN A 642 7.25 -16.54 50.20
CA GLN A 642 6.60 -17.59 49.40
C GLN A 642 5.34 -18.16 50.07
N THR A 643 5.43 -18.53 51.34
CA THR A 643 4.32 -19.07 52.14
C THR A 643 3.12 -18.13 52.19
N HIS A 644 3.38 -16.83 52.38
CA HIS A 644 2.34 -15.80 52.45
C HIS A 644 1.64 -15.63 51.10
N ARG A 645 2.41 -15.61 50.00
CA ARG A 645 1.85 -15.52 48.64
C ARG A 645 0.95 -16.72 48.33
N ILE A 646 1.40 -17.94 48.66
CA ILE A 646 0.61 -19.16 48.45
C ILE A 646 -0.66 -19.14 49.30
N HIS A 647 -0.55 -18.80 50.58
CA HIS A 647 -1.71 -18.74 51.48
C HIS A 647 -2.75 -17.73 50.98
N ASN A 648 -2.34 -16.51 50.63
CA ASN A 648 -3.22 -15.47 50.11
C ASN A 648 -3.85 -15.85 48.75
N ALA A 649 -3.12 -16.54 47.87
CA ALA A 649 -3.71 -16.99 46.60
C ALA A 649 -4.75 -18.10 46.80
N LEU A 650 -4.55 -18.99 47.78
CA LEU A 650 -5.49 -20.07 48.07
C LEU A 650 -6.73 -19.57 48.82
N LYS A 651 -6.55 -18.83 49.92
CA LYS A 651 -7.64 -18.35 50.80
C LYS A 651 -8.25 -17.01 50.39
N GLY A 652 -7.55 -16.23 49.57
CA GLY A 652 -7.89 -14.84 49.29
C GLY A 652 -7.09 -13.87 50.15
N ILE A 653 -7.08 -12.62 49.72
CA ILE A 653 -6.52 -11.49 50.45
C ILE A 653 -7.66 -10.89 51.30
N PRO A 654 -7.54 -10.87 52.64
CA PRO A 654 -8.60 -10.37 53.52
C PRO A 654 -9.09 -8.99 53.10
N ASP A 655 -10.41 -8.81 53.05
CA ASP A 655 -11.10 -7.57 52.69
C ASP A 655 -10.77 -6.97 51.31
N ASP A 656 -10.03 -7.69 50.44
CA ASP A 656 -9.64 -7.22 49.10
C ASP A 656 -10.07 -8.17 47.97
N ARG A 657 -9.68 -9.45 48.04
CA ARG A 657 -9.88 -10.41 46.93
C ARG A 657 -10.16 -11.83 47.41
N ASP A 658 -11.11 -12.46 46.74
CA ASP A 658 -11.39 -13.90 46.87
C ASP A 658 -10.21 -14.77 46.42
N GLY A 659 -10.03 -15.91 47.09
CA GLY A 659 -9.01 -16.89 46.72
C GLY A 659 -9.40 -17.77 45.54
N LEU A 660 -8.49 -18.66 45.14
CA LEU A 660 -8.75 -19.68 44.13
C LEU A 660 -9.89 -20.62 44.56
N PHE A 661 -9.96 -20.99 45.85
CA PHE A 661 -11.03 -21.85 46.35
C PHE A 661 -12.42 -21.20 46.25
N ASP A 662 -12.54 -19.92 46.61
CA ASP A 662 -13.79 -19.16 46.49
C ASP A 662 -14.18 -18.97 45.03
N THR A 663 -13.20 -18.77 44.15
CA THR A 663 -13.41 -18.68 42.70
C THR A 663 -13.95 -19.99 42.13
N ILE A 664 -13.41 -21.15 42.54
CA ILE A 664 -13.93 -22.48 42.16
C ILE A 664 -15.38 -22.62 42.64
N GLN A 665 -15.64 -22.33 43.91
CA GLN A 665 -16.97 -22.46 44.52
C GLN A 665 -18.02 -21.60 43.82
N ARG A 666 -17.68 -20.35 43.45
CA ARG A 666 -18.57 -19.44 42.71
C ARG A 666 -18.81 -19.91 41.27
N SER A 667 -17.81 -20.52 40.65
CA SER A 667 -17.82 -20.84 39.21
C SER A 667 -18.43 -22.20 38.89
N LYS A 668 -18.61 -23.07 39.89
CA LYS A 668 -18.99 -24.49 39.70
C LYS A 668 -20.25 -24.74 38.88
N ASN A 669 -21.26 -23.87 38.94
CA ASN A 669 -22.55 -24.10 38.29
C ASN A 669 -22.63 -23.54 36.85
N HIS A 670 -22.00 -22.38 36.61
CA HIS A 670 -22.19 -21.61 35.37
C HIS A 670 -20.90 -21.35 34.59
N TYR A 671 -19.74 -21.54 35.21
CA TYR A 671 -18.41 -21.29 34.64
C TYR A 671 -17.44 -22.44 34.96
N GLN A 672 -17.87 -23.68 34.71
CA GLN A 672 -17.15 -24.91 35.05
C GLN A 672 -15.71 -24.93 34.50
N LYS A 673 -15.49 -24.39 33.29
CA LYS A 673 -14.14 -24.26 32.71
C LYS A 673 -13.21 -23.36 33.55
N ARG A 674 -13.73 -22.29 34.17
CA ARG A 674 -12.94 -21.44 35.10
C ARG A 674 -12.53 -22.24 36.34
N ALA A 675 -13.48 -22.94 36.95
CA ALA A 675 -13.22 -23.80 38.11
C ALA A 675 -12.18 -24.90 37.77
N TYR A 676 -12.33 -25.58 36.63
CA TYR A 676 -11.36 -26.55 36.13
C TYR A 676 -9.96 -25.95 35.95
N GLN A 677 -9.85 -24.79 35.32
CA GLN A 677 -8.54 -24.15 35.09
C GLN A 677 -7.88 -23.71 36.41
N CYS A 678 -8.65 -23.26 37.41
CA CYS A 678 -8.15 -23.00 38.76
C CYS A 678 -7.62 -24.27 39.43
N ILE A 679 -8.39 -25.38 39.38
CA ILE A 679 -7.94 -26.68 39.91
C ILE A 679 -6.68 -27.15 39.18
N LYS A 680 -6.61 -27.01 37.86
CA LYS A 680 -5.42 -27.35 37.06
C LYS A 680 -4.18 -26.54 37.49
N CYS A 681 -4.34 -25.24 37.75
CA CYS A 681 -3.28 -24.38 38.29
C CYS A 681 -2.83 -24.86 39.67
N MET A 682 -3.77 -25.23 40.56
CA MET A 682 -3.47 -25.72 41.91
C MET A 682 -2.79 -27.10 41.89
N VAL A 683 -3.19 -28.02 40.99
CA VAL A 683 -2.47 -29.28 40.76
C VAL A 683 -1.02 -29.00 40.38
N ALA A 684 -0.79 -28.06 39.45
CA ALA A 684 0.56 -27.67 39.04
C ALA A 684 1.34 -27.03 40.19
N LEU A 685 0.71 -26.20 41.04
CA LEU A 685 1.33 -25.61 42.22
C LEU A 685 1.76 -26.70 43.22
N PHE A 686 0.86 -27.58 43.62
CA PHE A 686 1.16 -28.62 44.62
C PHE A 686 2.14 -29.68 44.12
N SER A 687 2.14 -29.96 42.82
CA SER A 687 3.12 -30.89 42.21
C SER A 687 4.54 -30.30 42.16
N ASN A 688 4.67 -28.98 42.00
CA ASN A 688 5.97 -28.33 41.75
C ASN A 688 6.48 -27.51 42.94
N CYS A 689 5.68 -27.32 44.00
CA CYS A 689 6.03 -26.52 45.16
C CYS A 689 5.79 -27.33 46.46
N PRO A 690 6.84 -27.91 47.06
CA PRO A 690 6.72 -28.65 48.32
C PRO A 690 6.11 -27.82 49.45
N VAL A 691 6.43 -26.52 49.50
CA VAL A 691 5.87 -25.59 50.49
C VAL A 691 4.35 -25.47 50.33
N ALA A 692 3.84 -25.36 49.10
CA ALA A 692 2.41 -25.31 48.85
C ALA A 692 1.69 -26.60 49.28
N TYR A 693 2.30 -27.76 49.00
CA TYR A 693 1.78 -29.04 49.45
C TYR A 693 1.78 -29.15 50.98
N GLN A 694 2.83 -28.70 51.66
CA GLN A 694 2.88 -28.66 53.13
C GLN A 694 1.80 -27.73 53.72
N ILE A 695 1.54 -26.57 53.11
CA ILE A 695 0.44 -25.66 53.52
C ILE A 695 -0.92 -26.35 53.39
N LEU A 696 -1.14 -27.09 52.29
CA LEU A 696 -2.35 -27.90 52.12
C LEU A 696 -2.46 -28.97 53.21
N GLN A 697 -1.37 -29.68 53.51
CA GLN A 697 -1.34 -30.77 54.49
C GLN A 697 -1.41 -30.31 55.95
N SER A 698 -1.07 -29.07 56.26
CA SER A 698 -1.07 -28.53 57.63
C SER A 698 -2.35 -27.78 58.00
N ASN A 699 -3.18 -27.39 57.02
CA ASN A 699 -4.37 -26.59 57.26
C ASN A 699 -5.66 -27.38 56.97
N GLY A 700 -6.37 -27.81 58.01
CA GLY A 700 -7.59 -28.63 57.89
C GLY A 700 -8.71 -27.98 57.05
N ASP A 701 -8.83 -26.65 57.04
CA ASP A 701 -9.78 -25.96 56.16
C ASP A 701 -9.40 -26.10 54.68
N LEU A 702 -8.11 -25.94 54.35
CA LEU A 702 -7.61 -26.10 52.99
C LEU A 702 -7.72 -27.56 52.51
N LYS A 703 -7.45 -28.54 53.38
CA LYS A 703 -7.66 -29.97 53.10
C LYS A 703 -9.09 -30.24 52.67
N ARG A 704 -10.07 -29.78 53.46
CA ARG A 704 -11.49 -29.97 53.16
C ARG A 704 -11.89 -29.30 51.85
N LYS A 705 -11.46 -28.06 51.62
CA LYS A 705 -11.75 -27.32 50.36
C LYS A 705 -11.11 -27.96 49.14
N TRP A 706 -9.90 -28.52 49.26
CA TRP A 706 -9.24 -29.26 48.18
C TRP A 706 -9.95 -30.56 47.86
N THR A 707 -10.22 -31.38 48.87
CA THR A 707 -10.93 -32.66 48.71
C THR A 707 -12.27 -32.44 48.01
N TRP A 708 -13.04 -31.45 48.48
CA TRP A 708 -14.29 -31.05 47.86
C TRP A 708 -14.14 -30.60 46.39
N ALA A 709 -13.09 -29.83 46.06
CA ALA A 709 -12.86 -29.38 44.69
C ALA A 709 -12.48 -30.55 43.76
N VAL A 710 -11.74 -31.55 44.26
CA VAL A 710 -11.38 -32.77 43.53
C VAL A 710 -12.60 -33.65 43.31
N GLU A 711 -13.41 -33.87 44.33
CA GLU A 711 -14.70 -34.59 44.24
C GLU A 711 -15.63 -33.93 43.23
N TRP A 712 -15.80 -32.60 43.32
CA TRP A 712 -16.60 -31.84 42.36
C TRP A 712 -16.11 -32.03 40.91
N LEU A 713 -14.80 -32.00 40.68
CA LEU A 713 -14.23 -32.21 39.34
C LEU A 713 -14.51 -33.64 38.83
N GLY A 714 -14.44 -34.64 39.71
CA GLY A 714 -14.81 -36.02 39.42
C GLY A 714 -16.29 -36.13 39.02
N ASP A 715 -17.17 -35.66 39.88
CA ASP A 715 -18.62 -35.67 39.68
C ASP A 715 -19.02 -34.96 38.38
N GLU A 716 -18.45 -33.79 38.11
CA GLU A 716 -18.76 -33.01 36.91
C GLU A 716 -18.26 -33.69 35.63
N LEU A 717 -17.09 -34.33 35.67
CA LEU A 717 -16.60 -35.14 34.55
C LEU A 717 -17.41 -36.42 34.36
N GLU A 718 -18.05 -36.96 35.39
CA GLU A 718 -18.92 -38.14 35.33
C GLU A 718 -20.38 -37.82 34.98
N ARG A 719 -20.81 -36.56 35.21
CA ARG A 719 -22.14 -36.06 34.88
C ARG A 719 -22.48 -36.30 33.41
N ARG A 720 -23.61 -36.96 33.14
CA ARG A 720 -24.12 -37.18 31.77
C ARG A 720 -24.80 -35.90 31.25
N PRO A 721 -24.57 -35.45 30.01
CA PRO A 721 -25.31 -34.31 29.46
C PRO A 721 -26.81 -34.62 29.39
N TYR A 722 -27.66 -33.66 29.77
CA TYR A 722 -29.11 -33.75 29.55
C TYR A 722 -29.42 -33.74 28.04
N THR A 723 -30.08 -34.81 27.59
CA THR A 723 -30.90 -34.97 26.37
C THR A 723 -30.50 -34.17 25.12
N GLY A 724 -29.78 -34.81 24.20
CA GLY A 724 -29.57 -34.32 22.83
C GLY A 724 -28.99 -35.39 21.89
N ASN A 725 -29.88 -36.08 21.19
CA ASN A 725 -29.67 -36.91 19.99
C ASN A 725 -28.91 -38.26 20.13
N PRO A 726 -29.55 -39.42 19.82
CA PRO A 726 -28.98 -40.77 20.01
C PRO A 726 -27.99 -41.21 18.92
N GLN A 727 -27.40 -40.29 18.15
CA GLN A 727 -26.58 -40.62 16.97
C GLN A 727 -25.08 -40.47 17.15
N TYR A 728 -24.61 -40.10 18.34
CA TYR A 728 -23.17 -40.15 18.68
C TYR A 728 -22.95 -40.95 19.95
N THR A 729 -22.20 -42.05 19.83
CA THR A 729 -21.76 -42.90 20.93
C THR A 729 -20.75 -42.14 21.79
N TYR A 730 -21.23 -41.29 22.69
CA TYR A 730 -20.46 -40.40 23.58
C TYR A 730 -19.76 -41.12 24.75
N ASN A 731 -19.32 -42.36 24.56
CA ASN A 731 -18.60 -43.15 25.58
C ASN A 731 -17.08 -43.15 25.43
N ASN A 732 -16.56 -42.32 24.52
CA ASN A 732 -15.16 -42.31 24.19
C ASN A 732 -14.51 -41.00 24.67
N TRP A 733 -13.51 -41.10 25.56
CA TRP A 733 -12.54 -40.04 25.82
C TRP A 733 -11.70 -39.82 24.53
N SER A 734 -12.32 -39.35 23.45
CA SER A 734 -11.71 -39.29 22.11
C SER A 734 -11.38 -37.87 21.65
N PRO A 735 -10.26 -37.69 20.93
CA PRO A 735 -9.92 -36.44 20.24
C PRO A 735 -10.68 -36.31 18.89
N PRO A 736 -10.83 -35.10 18.32
CA PRO A 736 -10.29 -33.81 18.75
C PRO A 736 -11.41 -32.89 19.25
N VAL A 737 -11.68 -32.91 20.55
CA VAL A 737 -12.51 -31.88 21.19
C VAL A 737 -11.65 -30.62 21.40
N GLN A 738 -12.25 -29.44 21.28
CA GLN A 738 -11.56 -28.16 21.53
C GLN A 738 -11.03 -28.14 22.98
N SER A 739 -9.84 -27.55 23.21
CA SER A 739 -9.24 -27.54 24.56
C SER A 739 -10.13 -26.79 25.57
N ASN A 740 -10.24 -27.30 26.80
CA ASN A 740 -10.91 -26.61 27.91
C ASN A 740 -10.23 -25.29 28.32
N GLU A 741 -9.02 -25.03 27.80
CA GLU A 741 -8.25 -23.82 28.06
C GLU A 741 -8.39 -22.76 26.97
N THR A 742 -8.89 -23.12 25.79
CA THR A 742 -8.90 -22.22 24.62
C THR A 742 -10.25 -22.15 23.90
N SER A 743 -11.27 -22.86 24.39
CA SER A 743 -12.61 -22.90 23.79
C SER A 743 -13.52 -21.85 24.42
N ASN A 744 -14.39 -21.26 23.60
CA ASN A 744 -15.30 -20.17 23.99
C ASN A 744 -16.50 -20.62 24.86
N GLY A 745 -16.55 -21.88 25.27
CA GLY A 745 -17.62 -22.41 26.10
C GLY A 745 -17.40 -22.15 27.60
N TYR A 746 -18.47 -22.29 28.37
CA TYR A 746 -18.43 -22.18 29.83
C TYR A 746 -18.42 -23.54 30.54
N PHE A 747 -19.06 -24.54 29.93
CA PHE A 747 -19.19 -25.90 30.46
C PHE A 747 -17.91 -26.70 30.25
N LEU A 748 -17.58 -27.53 31.23
CA LEU A 748 -16.40 -28.39 31.21
C LEU A 748 -16.64 -29.57 30.26
N GLU A 749 -15.72 -29.77 29.32
CA GLU A 749 -15.78 -30.88 28.37
C GLU A 749 -14.88 -32.04 28.83
N ARG A 750 -15.34 -33.28 28.62
CA ARG A 750 -14.52 -34.46 28.87
C ARG A 750 -13.35 -34.49 27.89
N SER A 751 -12.14 -34.33 28.40
CA SER A 751 -10.91 -34.36 27.59
C SER A 751 -9.83 -35.16 28.29
N HIS A 752 -8.88 -35.69 27.51
CA HIS A 752 -7.73 -36.40 28.09
C HIS A 752 -6.96 -35.53 29.09
N SER A 753 -6.79 -34.23 28.81
CA SER A 753 -6.19 -33.28 29.76
C SER A 753 -6.98 -33.20 31.06
N ALA A 754 -8.31 -33.12 31.01
CA ALA A 754 -9.13 -33.05 32.22
C ALA A 754 -9.03 -34.32 33.07
N ARG A 755 -9.00 -35.50 32.42
CA ARG A 755 -8.76 -36.78 33.10
C ARG A 755 -7.39 -36.84 33.78
N MET A 756 -6.34 -36.40 33.10
CA MET A 756 -4.99 -36.38 33.66
C MET A 756 -4.88 -35.38 34.81
N THR A 757 -5.57 -34.23 34.72
CA THR A 757 -5.67 -33.27 35.83
C THR A 757 -6.36 -33.89 37.03
N LEU A 758 -7.51 -34.57 36.84
CA LEU A 758 -8.22 -35.25 37.92
C LEU A 758 -7.38 -36.33 38.58
N ALA A 759 -6.73 -37.20 37.80
CA ALA A 759 -5.87 -38.26 38.33
C ALA A 759 -4.76 -37.70 39.23
N LYS A 760 -4.05 -36.66 38.77
CA LYS A 760 -3.04 -35.97 39.57
C LYS A 760 -3.64 -35.25 40.78
N ALA A 761 -4.84 -34.71 40.67
CA ALA A 761 -5.49 -34.05 41.79
C ALA A 761 -5.83 -35.05 42.92
N CYS A 762 -6.28 -36.26 42.56
CA CYS A 762 -6.50 -37.36 43.51
C CYS A 762 -5.20 -37.82 44.18
N GLU A 763 -4.09 -37.91 43.44
CA GLU A 763 -2.76 -38.24 44.01
C GLU A 763 -2.29 -37.20 45.06
N LEU A 764 -2.80 -35.97 44.97
CA LEU A 764 -2.46 -34.86 45.87
C LEU A 764 -3.45 -34.69 47.02
N CYS A 765 -4.45 -35.56 47.15
CA CYS A 765 -5.36 -35.53 48.30
C CYS A 765 -4.62 -35.96 49.59
N PRO A 766 -4.82 -35.25 50.71
CA PRO A 766 -4.36 -35.70 52.03
C PRO A 766 -4.86 -37.11 52.36
N GLU A 767 -4.03 -37.92 53.02
CA GLU A 767 -4.50 -39.20 53.59
C GLU A 767 -5.60 -38.92 54.62
N GLU A 768 -6.71 -39.66 54.53
CA GLU A 768 -7.77 -39.64 55.55
C GLU A 768 -7.19 -40.20 56.85
N GLU A 769 -7.12 -39.38 57.90
CA GLU A 769 -7.03 -39.93 59.25
C GLU A 769 -8.37 -40.62 59.56
N PRO A 770 -8.37 -41.87 60.05
CA PRO A 770 -9.63 -42.55 60.36
C PRO A 770 -10.38 -41.77 61.43
N ASP A 771 -11.64 -41.45 61.15
CA ASP A 771 -12.58 -40.90 62.13
C ASP A 771 -12.60 -41.81 63.37
N ASP A 772 -12.12 -41.30 64.50
CA ASP A 772 -12.29 -41.94 65.81
C ASP A 772 -13.78 -41.80 66.20
N PRO A 773 -14.56 -42.90 66.32
CA PRO A 773 -16.01 -42.80 66.52
C PRO A 773 -16.43 -42.31 67.92
N ASP A 774 -15.50 -41.98 68.82
CA ASP A 774 -15.76 -41.72 70.24
C ASP A 774 -15.40 -40.28 70.70
N ALA A 775 -15.72 -39.26 69.90
CA ALA A 775 -15.76 -37.87 70.38
C ALA A 775 -17.22 -37.40 70.51
N PRO A 776 -17.70 -37.00 71.71
CA PRO A 776 -19.07 -36.55 71.89
C PRO A 776 -19.28 -35.14 71.29
N ASP A 777 -20.46 -34.94 70.70
CA ASP A 777 -20.97 -33.65 70.20
C ASP A 777 -20.80 -32.54 71.25
N GLU A 778 -19.93 -31.55 70.98
CA GLU A 778 -19.95 -30.28 71.70
C GLU A 778 -20.57 -29.18 70.82
N HIS A 779 -21.75 -28.77 71.28
CA HIS A 779 -22.47 -27.57 70.91
C HIS A 779 -21.61 -26.30 70.97
N GLU A 780 -22.00 -25.34 70.13
CA GLU A 780 -21.63 -23.92 70.14
C GLU A 780 -21.17 -23.39 71.52
N SER A 781 -19.90 -22.99 71.58
CA SER A 781 -19.43 -22.00 72.55
C SER A 781 -18.42 -21.06 71.90
N SER A 782 -18.64 -19.77 72.16
CA SER A 782 -17.92 -18.62 71.65
C SER A 782 -16.42 -18.66 71.99
N PRO A 783 -15.51 -18.14 71.14
CA PRO A 783 -14.11 -18.04 71.49
C PRO A 783 -13.87 -16.89 72.51
N PRO A 784 -12.97 -17.07 73.49
CA PRO A 784 -12.55 -16.00 74.38
C PRO A 784 -11.53 -15.06 73.72
N GLU A 785 -11.58 -13.79 74.09
CA GLU A 785 -10.68 -12.71 73.66
C GLU A 785 -9.22 -12.87 74.18
N ASP A 786 -8.30 -12.45 73.31
CA ASP A 786 -7.00 -11.79 73.50
C ASP A 786 -5.77 -12.48 74.14
N ALA A 787 -4.73 -12.59 73.30
CA ALA A 787 -3.36 -12.18 73.63
C ALA A 787 -2.66 -11.57 72.38
N PRO A 788 -2.04 -10.38 72.45
CA PRO A 788 -1.64 -9.60 71.28
C PRO A 788 -0.19 -9.85 70.82
N LEU A 789 0.04 -9.90 69.50
CA LEU A 789 1.36 -9.94 68.86
C LEU A 789 1.56 -8.75 67.91
N TYR A 790 1.65 -7.52 68.45
CA TYR A 790 2.25 -6.38 67.74
C TYR A 790 2.84 -5.36 68.75
N PRO A 791 4.08 -4.89 68.57
CA PRO A 791 4.57 -3.69 69.25
C PRO A 791 4.21 -2.43 68.46
N HIS A 792 3.45 -1.53 69.09
CA HIS A 792 3.21 -0.17 68.61
C HIS A 792 4.39 0.77 68.89
N SER A 793 4.56 1.78 68.03
CA SER A 793 5.26 3.05 68.29
C SER A 793 4.91 4.08 67.19
N PRO A 794 4.97 5.41 67.43
CA PRO A 794 3.76 6.17 67.70
C PRO A 794 3.40 7.29 66.70
N GLY A 795 2.10 7.62 66.74
CA GLY A 795 1.36 8.81 66.34
C GLY A 795 2.00 9.95 65.53
N THR A 796 1.25 10.37 64.51
CA THR A 796 1.10 11.82 64.21
C THR A 796 -0.33 12.08 63.73
N GLN A 797 -0.95 13.06 64.39
CA GLN A 797 -2.33 13.52 64.21
C GLN A 797 -2.53 14.14 62.82
N TYR A 798 -3.70 13.93 62.18
CA TYR A 798 -4.39 14.99 61.42
C TYR A 798 -5.91 14.72 61.39
N GLN A 799 -6.65 15.83 61.35
CA GLN A 799 -8.03 16.04 61.74
C GLN A 799 -9.09 15.34 60.87
N GLN A 800 -10.13 14.82 61.54
CA GLN A 800 -11.44 14.51 60.96
C GLN A 800 -12.21 15.80 60.65
N ASN A 801 -12.87 15.83 59.50
CA ASN A 801 -14.02 16.68 59.24
C ASN A 801 -15.16 15.81 58.69
N ASN A 802 -16.32 15.89 59.33
CA ASN A 802 -17.56 15.19 59.01
C ASN A 802 -18.27 15.77 57.77
N HIS A 803 -18.82 14.93 56.87
CA HIS A 803 -20.28 14.80 56.64
C HIS A 803 -20.70 13.95 55.40
N VAL A 804 -21.63 13.01 55.67
CA VAL A 804 -22.88 12.56 54.97
C VAL A 804 -22.90 11.91 53.56
N HIS A 805 -23.43 10.67 53.56
CA HIS A 805 -24.24 9.87 52.61
C HIS A 805 -24.28 10.13 51.08
N GLY A 806 -24.18 9.02 50.33
CA GLY A 806 -24.74 8.83 48.98
C GLY A 806 -24.65 7.37 48.51
N GLN A 807 -25.76 6.84 48.01
CA GLN A 807 -26.08 5.42 47.70
C GLN A 807 -25.21 4.71 46.63
N PRO A 808 -25.22 3.35 46.59
CA PRO A 808 -24.58 2.57 45.53
C PRO A 808 -25.35 2.63 44.20
N TYR A 809 -24.60 2.88 43.13
CA TYR A 809 -25.06 3.04 41.75
C TYR A 809 -25.22 1.69 41.06
N THR A 810 -26.43 1.39 40.58
CA THR A 810 -26.77 0.22 39.74
C THR A 810 -26.57 0.55 38.26
N GLY A 811 -25.66 -0.15 37.58
CA GLY A 811 -25.49 -0.09 36.12
C GLY A 811 -26.55 -0.92 35.36
N PRO A 812 -26.93 -0.54 34.13
CA PRO A 812 -28.17 -1.00 33.50
C PRO A 812 -28.05 -2.35 32.79
N ALA A 813 -29.14 -3.12 32.90
CA ALA A 813 -29.41 -4.34 32.16
C ALA A 813 -29.62 -4.05 30.66
N ALA A 814 -28.93 -4.80 29.80
CA ALA A 814 -29.17 -4.80 28.36
C ALA A 814 -30.25 -5.82 28.01
N HIS A 815 -31.34 -5.32 27.42
CA HIS A 815 -32.45 -6.10 26.90
C HIS A 815 -32.04 -6.97 25.71
N HIS A 816 -32.49 -8.23 25.75
CA HIS A 816 -32.55 -9.13 24.61
C HIS A 816 -33.44 -8.56 23.49
N MET A 817 -32.92 -8.55 22.25
CA MET A 817 -33.73 -8.70 21.05
C MET A 817 -33.17 -9.84 20.21
N ASN A 818 -34.07 -10.71 19.77
CA ASN A 818 -33.82 -11.94 19.04
C ASN A 818 -34.34 -11.77 17.60
N ASN A 819 -33.75 -12.55 16.68
CA ASN A 819 -34.14 -12.91 15.31
C ASN A 819 -33.76 -11.98 14.12
N PRO A 820 -33.64 -12.54 12.89
CA PRO A 820 -33.03 -13.83 12.51
C PRO A 820 -32.16 -13.73 11.23
N GLN A 821 -31.49 -14.84 10.91
CA GLN A 821 -30.72 -15.11 9.69
C GLN A 821 -31.40 -14.67 8.37
N ARG A 822 -30.61 -14.06 7.47
CA ARG A 822 -30.78 -14.24 6.02
C ARG A 822 -29.45 -14.14 5.28
N THR A 823 -29.28 -15.12 4.40
CA THR A 823 -28.24 -15.33 3.40
C THR A 823 -28.22 -14.26 2.30
N GLY A 824 -27.03 -13.97 1.76
CA GLY A 824 -26.89 -13.69 0.32
C GLY A 824 -26.10 -12.45 -0.10
N GLN A 825 -25.02 -12.72 -0.84
CA GLN A 825 -24.49 -11.99 -2.00
C GLN A 825 -23.47 -10.86 -1.81
N ARG A 826 -22.31 -11.15 -2.43
CA ARG A 826 -21.24 -10.25 -2.87
C ARG A 826 -21.78 -9.09 -3.70
N ALA A 827 -21.30 -7.89 -3.43
CA ALA A 827 -21.22 -6.81 -4.41
C ALA A 827 -19.84 -6.13 -4.28
N GLN A 828 -19.15 -6.04 -5.41
CA GLN A 828 -17.98 -5.20 -5.64
C GLN A 828 -18.44 -3.74 -5.71
N GLU A 829 -17.77 -2.84 -5.01
CA GLU A 829 -17.91 -1.40 -5.23
C GLU A 829 -16.64 -0.86 -5.89
N ASN A 830 -16.83 -0.38 -7.13
CA ASN A 830 -15.89 0.43 -7.90
C ASN A 830 -15.83 1.83 -7.28
N TYR A 831 -14.62 2.35 -7.12
CA TYR A 831 -14.35 3.76 -6.82
C TYR A 831 -13.80 4.41 -8.10
N GLU A 832 -14.64 5.17 -8.81
CA GLU A 832 -14.22 6.15 -9.82
C GLU A 832 -14.50 7.54 -9.24
N GLY A 833 -13.44 8.26 -8.90
CA GLY A 833 -13.49 9.69 -8.57
C GLY A 833 -13.01 10.49 -9.78
N SER A 834 -13.90 11.32 -10.31
CA SER A 834 -13.67 12.28 -11.38
C SER A 834 -13.13 13.59 -10.77
N GLU A 835 -11.95 14.04 -11.18
CA GLU A 835 -11.47 15.41 -10.92
C GLU A 835 -11.54 16.22 -12.22
N GLU A 836 -12.44 17.21 -12.24
CA GLU A 836 -12.52 18.26 -13.24
C GLU A 836 -11.37 19.26 -13.05
N VAL A 837 -10.61 19.50 -14.11
CA VAL A 837 -9.55 20.52 -14.19
C VAL A 837 -10.14 21.82 -14.75
N SER A 838 -10.08 22.90 -13.97
CA SER A 838 -10.40 24.27 -14.45
C SER A 838 -9.15 24.97 -15.03
N PRO A 839 -9.30 25.85 -16.05
CA PRO A 839 -8.17 26.42 -16.81
C PRO A 839 -7.56 27.68 -16.17
N PRO A 840 -6.34 28.10 -16.58
CA PRO A 840 -5.66 29.26 -16.01
C PRO A 840 -6.08 30.58 -16.68
N GLN A 841 -6.35 31.60 -15.88
CA GLN A 841 -6.46 33.00 -16.31
C GLN A 841 -5.09 33.70 -16.22
N THR A 842 -4.81 34.49 -17.24
CA THR A 842 -3.67 35.41 -17.40
C THR A 842 -4.01 36.82 -16.92
N LYS A 843 -2.94 37.60 -16.63
CA LYS A 843 -2.81 39.04 -16.28
C LYS A 843 -2.76 39.28 -14.75
N GLU A 844 -1.77 39.96 -14.17
CA GLU A 844 -0.76 40.96 -14.60
C GLU A 844 0.65 40.61 -14.08
#